data_AF-A0AAX2UZ53-F1
#
_entry.id   AF-A0AAX2UZ53-F1
#
_cell.length_a   1.000
_cell.length_b   1.000
_cell.length_c   1.000
_cell.angle_alpha   90.00
_cell.angle_beta   90.00
_cell.angle_gamma   90.00
#
_symmetry.space_group_name_H-M   'P 1'
#
loop_
_entity.id
_entity.type
_entity.pdbx_description
1 polymer ?
#
loop_
_entity_poly.entity_id
_entity_poly.type
_entity_poly.pdbx_seq_one_letter_code
_entity_poly.pdbx_strand_id
1 'polypeptide(L)'
;MRIDFYSSFNLSERIETIEWKGTFEQFLDVEVPQWRDEDALRFAAYKDGAMWPPSAWGETLADDVVVRVNLLPMGGIFKALGNIIGKLFSFLGGKSSASSNYETPVSRDLNAASAKANTAKLGGVVSELAGRFRRFPDYLTPPRRVFRNKREQWLYFHANVGPGFYDIPPEDVRIGETPFTSFGADAQAIIFQPGQSLAGVESAQIWYSSPSVGSTSSGSSGLELTTEPANRVNSDPPAYLFNGAAIGRSSGTYPSGWGQDTIINVEYPVAYTLTDRVVPPSESTPGYTISQFTGYFGHVRSLNTGTVISVGPFEDIEKWAVRSITPVGGGIYTLEFETSPGAVPVHEPAGVHTYIFDADLPRTITSFDEGAIVVSPGTFENVSKATRMIFAGGAVYGEWTSEFIATPDGSQTSIVELDSFFPRGLCFLTDSGELESHTVSVEYQIRDAAGGPGVTYRYTYSDATVDQIGFTEQISIASMVPLVRARRVGAQSTSTQIQDICQWYGLKARLPDHLSYPQWTTLSVSMRSGGKIASQSENQVNLIATRILPTLLADGSWSSPIPTRDITAFARYVLHSSNVPDSNIDVDAFLRLHALWKARGDTLDHVFDATTVKEALAVAFGAGLGEFTCGDGLIRPVREDVRTVVEQSYSPHNTTRPMRR
;
A
#
# COMPACT_ATOMS: atom_id res chain seq x y z
N MET A 1 34.39 4.38 23.23
CA MET A 1 33.01 4.81 22.91
C MET A 1 32.10 3.61 22.96
N ARG A 2 30.83 3.83 23.31
CA ARG A 2 29.78 2.81 23.25
C ARG A 2 28.89 3.05 22.04
N ILE A 3 28.63 2.02 21.23
CA ILE A 3 27.80 2.09 20.03
C ILE A 3 26.53 1.29 20.30
N ASP A 4 25.40 1.99 20.37
CA ASP A 4 24.09 1.41 20.66
C ASP A 4 23.26 1.35 19.36
N PHE A 5 22.91 0.14 18.92
CA PHE A 5 22.14 -0.10 17.71
C PHE A 5 20.64 -0.16 18.01
N TYR A 6 19.86 0.51 17.17
CA TYR A 6 18.41 0.55 17.24
C TYR A 6 17.81 0.19 15.88
N SER A 7 16.65 -0.46 15.94
CA SER A 7 15.85 -0.70 14.74
C SER A 7 15.18 0.61 14.34
N SER A 8 15.01 0.83 13.04
CA SER A 8 14.08 1.86 12.55
C SER A 8 12.63 1.64 12.97
N PHE A 9 12.25 0.39 13.29
CA PHE A 9 10.89 0.04 13.71
C PHE A 9 10.63 0.31 15.20
N ASN A 10 11.67 0.36 16.02
CA ASN A 10 11.56 0.63 17.47
C ASN A 10 12.78 1.42 17.94
N LEU A 11 12.60 2.74 18.05
CA LEU A 11 13.63 3.67 18.50
C LEU A 11 13.78 3.71 20.04
N SER A 12 12.89 3.05 20.77
CA SER A 12 12.89 2.99 22.25
C SER A 12 13.60 1.75 22.81
N GLU A 13 13.77 0.69 22.01
CA GLU A 13 14.41 -0.55 22.43
C GLU A 13 15.74 -0.75 21.71
N ARG A 14 16.80 -0.90 22.50
CA ARG A 14 18.17 -1.08 22.00
C ARG A 14 18.38 -2.54 21.62
N ILE A 15 18.77 -2.78 20.37
CA ILE A 15 19.02 -4.13 19.84
C ILE A 15 20.34 -4.69 20.37
N GLU A 16 21.40 -3.89 20.29
CA GLU A 16 22.75 -4.33 20.58
C GLU A 16 23.62 -3.16 21.04
N THR A 17 24.64 -3.48 21.83
CA THR A 17 25.63 -2.53 22.32
C THR A 17 27.03 -3.09 22.06
N ILE A 18 27.89 -2.28 21.44
CA ILE A 18 29.30 -2.60 21.21
C ILE A 18 30.17 -1.56 21.92
N GLU A 19 31.18 -2.02 22.64
CA GLU A 19 32.25 -1.15 23.15
C GLU A 19 33.40 -1.13 22.15
N TRP A 20 33.76 0.05 21.65
CA TRP A 20 34.82 0.22 20.65
C TRP A 20 35.89 1.21 21.11
N LYS A 21 37.16 0.86 20.86
CA LYS A 21 38.34 1.71 21.07
C LYS A 21 38.88 2.20 19.73
N GLY A 22 38.58 3.45 19.39
CA GLY A 22 38.96 4.07 18.11
C GLY A 22 37.92 5.10 17.71
N THR A 23 37.94 5.54 16.45
CA THR A 23 36.89 6.38 15.85
C THR A 23 35.73 5.50 15.35
N PHE A 24 34.56 6.11 15.13
CA PHE A 24 33.42 5.37 14.58
C PHE A 24 33.67 4.99 13.13
N GLU A 25 34.41 5.82 12.40
CA GLU A 25 34.91 5.49 11.07
C GLU A 25 35.79 4.23 11.06
N GLN A 26 36.73 4.11 11.99
CA GLN A 26 37.57 2.90 12.13
C GLN A 26 36.75 1.66 12.49
N PHE A 27 35.69 1.82 13.28
CA PHE A 27 34.75 0.74 13.56
C PHE A 27 34.07 0.28 12.26
N LEU A 28 33.55 1.21 11.45
CA LEU A 28 32.93 0.89 10.17
C LEU A 28 33.92 0.29 9.15
N ASP A 29 35.19 0.68 9.19
CA ASP A 29 36.22 0.12 8.29
C ASP A 29 36.50 -1.35 8.56
N VAL A 30 36.47 -1.72 9.84
CA VAL A 30 36.74 -3.08 10.29
C VAL A 30 35.50 -3.95 10.11
N GLU A 31 34.33 -3.46 10.55
CA GLU A 31 33.11 -4.25 10.62
C GLU A 31 32.24 -4.13 9.35
N VAL A 32 32.40 -3.07 8.55
CA VAL A 32 31.54 -2.75 7.39
C VAL A 32 32.38 -2.33 6.17
N PRO A 33 33.34 -3.12 5.65
CA PRO A 33 34.43 -2.62 4.79
C PRO A 33 34.02 -1.87 3.50
N GLN A 34 32.79 -2.09 3.02
CA GLN A 34 32.22 -1.49 1.80
C GLN A 34 31.39 -0.23 2.06
N TRP A 35 31.27 0.25 3.31
CA TRP A 35 30.40 1.37 3.65
C TRP A 35 30.73 2.67 2.91
N ARG A 36 31.98 2.82 2.44
CA ARG A 36 32.43 3.98 1.64
C ARG A 36 32.04 3.94 0.18
N ASP A 37 31.65 2.76 -0.34
CA ASP A 37 31.29 2.56 -1.74
C ASP A 37 29.77 2.71 -1.98
N GLU A 38 28.98 2.95 -0.93
CA GLU A 38 27.53 3.11 -1.01
C GLU A 38 27.14 4.58 -1.23
N ASP A 39 26.41 4.86 -2.32
CA ASP A 39 25.85 6.19 -2.63
C ASP A 39 24.85 6.69 -1.57
N ALA A 40 24.32 5.79 -0.74
CA ALA A 40 23.43 6.09 0.38
C ALA A 40 23.65 5.12 1.55
N LEU A 41 24.03 5.65 2.72
CA LEU A 41 24.25 4.85 3.92
C LEU A 41 22.92 4.33 4.48
N ARG A 42 22.87 3.01 4.73
CA ARG A 42 21.66 2.31 5.20
C ARG A 42 21.46 2.37 6.71
N PHE A 43 22.07 3.35 7.34
CA PHE A 43 21.96 3.64 8.76
C PHE A 43 22.28 5.13 9.01
N ALA A 44 21.74 5.67 10.08
CA ALA A 44 22.03 7.02 10.56
C ALA A 44 22.66 6.96 11.95
N ALA A 45 23.78 7.66 12.14
CA ALA A 45 24.42 7.78 13.44
C ALA A 45 24.00 9.08 14.13
N TYR A 46 23.87 9.02 15.45
CA TYR A 46 23.48 10.12 16.31
C TYR A 46 24.45 10.21 17.48
N LYS A 47 24.84 11.44 17.81
CA LYS A 47 25.70 11.78 18.95
C LYS A 47 24.98 12.85 19.76
N ASP A 48 24.87 12.64 21.08
CA ASP A 48 24.19 13.55 22.01
C ASP A 48 22.73 13.89 21.58
N GLY A 49 22.05 12.93 20.95
CA GLY A 49 20.67 13.08 20.47
C GLY A 49 20.51 13.83 19.14
N ALA A 50 21.59 14.38 18.57
CA ALA A 50 21.60 15.03 17.27
C ALA A 50 22.16 14.10 16.18
N MET A 51 21.71 14.26 14.94
CA MET A 51 22.23 13.48 13.81
C MET A 51 23.70 13.84 13.58
N TRP A 52 24.57 12.83 13.55
CA TRP A 52 26.00 12.98 13.44
C TRP A 52 26.43 12.70 11.98
N PRO A 53 26.86 13.73 11.22
CA PRO A 53 27.09 13.59 9.78
C PRO A 53 28.31 12.70 9.48
N PRO A 54 28.30 11.93 8.37
CA PRO A 54 29.39 11.04 8.00
C PRO A 54 30.77 11.71 7.92
N SER A 55 30.82 12.98 7.53
CA SER A 55 32.06 13.77 7.47
C SER A 55 32.76 13.97 8.82
N ALA A 56 32.07 13.70 9.94
CA ALA A 56 32.57 13.85 11.30
C ALA A 56 32.87 12.51 12.00
N TRP A 57 32.66 11.37 11.35
CA TRP A 57 32.82 10.04 11.98
C TRP A 57 34.27 9.66 12.30
N GLY A 58 35.23 10.33 11.67
CA GLY A 58 36.66 10.21 11.94
C GLY A 58 37.12 10.97 13.19
N GLU A 59 36.24 11.69 13.88
CA GLU A 59 36.57 12.38 15.13
C GLU A 59 36.79 11.40 16.29
N THR A 60 37.84 11.64 17.10
CA THR A 60 38.05 10.91 18.35
C THR A 60 36.99 11.34 19.38
N LEU A 61 36.20 10.38 19.84
CA LEU A 61 35.21 10.60 20.89
C LEU A 61 35.80 10.24 22.27
N ALA A 62 35.31 10.88 23.32
CA ALA A 62 35.62 10.47 24.69
C ALA A 62 35.05 9.06 24.98
N ASP A 63 35.65 8.34 25.92
CA ASP A 63 35.35 6.92 26.16
C ASP A 63 33.90 6.68 26.61
N ASP A 64 33.26 7.67 27.24
CA ASP A 64 31.90 7.65 27.77
C ASP A 64 30.81 8.07 26.76
N VAL A 65 31.19 8.53 25.57
CA VAL A 65 30.22 8.94 24.54
C VAL A 65 29.49 7.71 23.99
N VAL A 66 28.16 7.84 23.92
CA VAL A 66 27.27 6.85 23.32
C VAL A 66 26.90 7.32 21.91
N VAL A 67 27.33 6.55 20.90
CA VAL A 67 26.90 6.72 19.52
C VAL A 67 25.67 5.85 19.31
N ARG A 68 24.55 6.47 18.99
CA ARG A 68 23.32 5.76 18.62
C ARG A 68 23.32 5.52 17.12
N VAL A 69 23.12 4.28 16.68
CA VAL A 69 23.00 3.94 15.25
C VAL A 69 21.60 3.41 14.98
N ASN A 70 20.86 4.12 14.14
CA ASN A 70 19.55 3.68 13.67
C ASN A 70 19.71 3.00 12.32
N LEU A 71 19.37 1.72 12.24
CA LEU A 71 19.36 0.97 10.97
C LEU A 71 18.16 1.40 10.14
N LEU A 72 18.36 1.86 8.90
CA LEU A 72 17.28 2.31 8.01
C LEU A 72 16.74 1.09 7.22
N PRO A 73 15.42 0.89 7.12
CA PRO A 73 14.86 -0.27 6.45
C PRO A 73 14.78 0.04 4.95
N MET A 74 15.63 -0.61 4.16
CA MET A 74 15.42 -0.75 2.72
C MET A 74 15.23 -2.25 2.45
N GLY A 75 13.98 -2.65 2.20
CA GLY A 75 13.54 -3.95 1.68
C GLY A 75 14.41 -5.18 2.01
N GLY A 76 14.03 -5.94 3.04
CA GLY A 76 14.62 -7.24 3.36
C GLY A 76 14.19 -7.73 4.75
N ILE A 77 13.84 -9.02 4.88
CA ILE A 77 13.40 -9.62 6.14
C ILE A 77 14.59 -9.77 7.09
N PHE A 78 14.54 -9.11 8.25
CA PHE A 78 15.41 -9.44 9.39
C PHE A 78 14.86 -10.67 10.13
N LYS A 79 15.47 -11.84 9.90
CA LYS A 79 15.40 -12.98 10.82
C LYS A 79 16.74 -13.11 11.54
N ALA A 80 16.80 -12.83 12.84
CA ALA A 80 17.84 -13.41 13.72
C ALA A 80 17.48 -13.24 15.20
N LEU A 81 17.18 -14.35 15.87
CA LEU A 81 17.51 -14.55 17.28
C LEU A 81 18.99 -14.99 17.33
N GLY A 82 19.85 -14.20 17.98
CA GLY A 82 21.21 -14.56 18.39
C GLY A 82 22.36 -14.11 17.46
N ASN A 83 23.21 -13.22 17.99
CA ASN A 83 24.48 -12.67 17.47
C ASN A 83 24.41 -12.05 16.06
N ILE A 84 24.11 -10.76 16.02
CA ILE A 84 23.67 -10.00 14.83
C ILE A 84 24.85 -9.55 13.93
N ILE A 85 26.06 -9.39 14.44
CA ILE A 85 27.16 -8.75 13.67
C ILE A 85 27.79 -9.68 12.61
N GLY A 86 27.92 -10.99 12.90
CA GLY A 86 28.60 -11.93 11.98
C GLY A 86 27.80 -12.36 10.74
N LYS A 87 26.48 -12.12 10.71
CA LYS A 87 25.59 -12.58 9.63
C LYS A 87 24.96 -11.46 8.81
N LEU A 88 25.09 -10.20 9.26
CA LEU A 88 24.65 -9.04 8.48
C LEU A 88 25.48 -8.87 7.19
N PHE A 89 26.71 -9.40 7.15
CA PHE A 89 27.67 -9.20 6.06
C PHE A 89 27.88 -10.38 5.10
N SER A 90 27.32 -11.57 5.37
CA SER A 90 27.39 -12.69 4.40
C SER A 90 26.36 -12.57 3.25
N PHE A 91 25.48 -11.57 3.32
CA PHE A 91 24.46 -11.30 2.29
C PHE A 91 25.03 -10.59 1.05
N LEU A 92 26.33 -10.23 1.07
CA LEU A 92 26.98 -9.42 0.02
C LEU A 92 28.02 -10.17 -0.84
N GLY A 93 28.10 -11.50 -0.82
CA GLY A 93 28.98 -12.21 -1.77
C GLY A 93 28.79 -13.72 -1.90
N GLY A 94 28.59 -14.21 -3.13
CA GLY A 94 28.77 -15.63 -3.48
C GLY A 94 28.01 -16.12 -4.72
N LYS A 95 28.76 -16.56 -5.73
CA LYS A 95 28.32 -17.05 -7.06
C LYS A 95 27.47 -18.33 -7.00
N SER A 96 26.57 -18.45 -7.98
CA SER A 96 25.78 -19.64 -8.30
C SER A 96 26.64 -20.85 -8.72
N SER A 97 26.34 -22.03 -8.18
CA SER A 97 26.64 -23.32 -8.81
C SER A 97 25.34 -24.07 -9.06
N ALA A 98 25.23 -24.65 -10.25
CA ALA A 98 24.05 -25.35 -10.75
C ALA A 98 24.08 -26.84 -10.39
N SER A 99 22.92 -27.46 -10.18
CA SER A 99 22.48 -28.65 -10.96
C SER A 99 21.08 -29.19 -10.59
N SER A 100 20.33 -29.55 -11.65
CA SER A 100 19.43 -30.71 -11.83
C SER A 100 18.00 -30.75 -11.26
N ASN A 101 17.06 -30.38 -12.15
CA ASN A 101 15.86 -31.10 -12.62
C ASN A 101 14.89 -31.76 -11.62
N TYR A 102 13.80 -31.03 -11.34
CA TYR A 102 12.41 -31.49 -11.47
C TYR A 102 11.59 -30.28 -11.97
N GLU A 103 10.83 -30.42 -13.06
CA GLU A 103 9.97 -29.33 -13.57
C GLU A 103 8.71 -29.23 -12.72
N THR A 104 8.78 -28.41 -11.67
CA THR A 104 7.62 -27.81 -11.00
C THR A 104 6.98 -26.77 -11.93
N PRO A 105 5.67 -26.50 -11.79
CA PRO A 105 5.01 -25.42 -12.53
C PRO A 105 5.75 -24.10 -12.26
N VAL A 106 6.33 -23.51 -13.29
CA VAL A 106 7.10 -22.26 -13.19
C VAL A 106 6.13 -21.09 -13.06
N SER A 107 6.26 -20.32 -11.97
CA SER A 107 5.45 -19.15 -11.67
C SER A 107 5.67 -18.02 -12.68
N ARG A 108 4.60 -17.33 -13.07
CA ARG A 108 4.68 -16.08 -13.84
C ARG A 108 4.61 -14.88 -12.89
N ASP A 109 5.60 -14.00 -12.95
CA ASP A 109 5.67 -12.79 -12.12
C ASP A 109 4.78 -11.66 -12.66
N LEU A 110 4.09 -10.97 -11.75
CA LEU A 110 3.45 -9.69 -12.02
C LEU A 110 4.52 -8.60 -11.84
N ASN A 111 5.21 -8.26 -12.93
CA ASN A 111 6.21 -7.19 -12.91
C ASN A 111 5.53 -5.84 -12.62
N ALA A 112 5.82 -5.25 -11.46
CA ALA A 112 5.44 -3.89 -11.11
C ALA A 112 6.38 -2.90 -11.84
N ALA A 113 5.96 -2.42 -13.00
CA ALA A 113 6.71 -1.42 -13.76
C ALA A 113 6.22 0.00 -13.38
N SER A 114 7.17 0.89 -13.07
CA SER A 114 6.92 2.30 -12.76
C SER A 114 7.01 3.09 -14.05
N ALA A 115 5.89 3.64 -14.56
CA ALA A 115 6.01 4.66 -15.58
C ALA A 115 6.56 5.93 -14.93
N LYS A 116 7.66 6.46 -15.47
CA LYS A 116 8.14 7.81 -15.14
C LYS A 116 7.72 8.76 -16.27
N ALA A 117 6.58 9.43 -16.11
CA ALA A 117 6.43 10.76 -16.65
C ALA A 117 7.17 11.75 -15.74
N ASN A 118 7.44 12.97 -16.23
CA ASN A 118 8.13 13.96 -15.42
C ASN A 118 7.21 14.45 -14.28
N THR A 119 7.76 14.60 -13.08
CA THR A 119 7.04 15.20 -11.96
C THR A 119 7.22 16.72 -12.01
N ALA A 120 6.14 17.46 -12.24
CA ALA A 120 6.18 18.92 -12.21
C ALA A 120 6.60 19.43 -10.82
N LYS A 121 7.44 20.48 -10.77
CA LYS A 121 7.78 21.17 -9.52
C LYS A 121 6.63 22.09 -9.13
N LEU A 122 6.22 22.05 -7.85
CA LEU A 122 5.20 22.96 -7.34
C LEU A 122 5.64 24.43 -7.54
N GLY A 123 4.78 25.24 -8.15
CA GLY A 123 5.09 26.64 -8.49
C GLY A 123 6.06 26.82 -9.67
N GLY A 124 6.47 25.74 -10.34
CA GLY A 124 7.27 25.80 -11.55
C GLY A 124 6.47 26.34 -12.73
N VAL A 125 7.19 26.93 -13.70
CA VAL A 125 6.59 27.33 -14.98
C VAL A 125 6.27 26.08 -15.79
N VAL A 126 5.06 26.03 -16.36
CA VAL A 126 4.67 24.99 -17.30
C VAL A 126 5.36 25.27 -18.63
N SER A 127 6.14 24.32 -19.14
CA SER A 127 6.81 24.51 -20.42
C SER A 127 5.80 24.69 -21.56
N GLU A 128 6.07 25.64 -22.45
CA GLU A 128 5.26 25.95 -23.61
C GLU A 128 5.98 25.59 -24.91
N LEU A 129 5.26 24.96 -25.84
CA LEU A 129 5.83 24.47 -27.09
C LEU A 129 5.53 25.41 -28.26
N ALA A 130 6.58 25.75 -29.01
CA ALA A 130 6.53 26.38 -30.32
C ALA A 130 6.80 25.35 -31.42
N GLY A 131 6.10 25.52 -32.55
CA GLY A 131 6.24 24.67 -33.72
C GLY A 131 5.95 23.20 -33.44
N ARG A 132 6.85 22.31 -33.87
CA ARG A 132 6.70 20.86 -33.74
C ARG A 132 7.85 20.28 -32.93
N PHE A 133 7.56 19.74 -31.75
CA PHE A 133 8.61 19.24 -30.85
C PHE A 133 8.18 17.97 -30.09
N ARG A 134 9.16 17.13 -29.74
CA ARG A 134 8.94 15.92 -28.93
C ARG A 134 8.86 16.30 -27.45
N ARG A 135 7.75 15.97 -26.79
CA ARG A 135 7.49 16.25 -25.36
C ARG A 135 7.39 14.96 -24.57
N PHE A 136 7.86 15.04 -23.33
CA PHE A 136 7.59 14.08 -22.27
C PHE A 136 6.62 14.77 -21.31
N PRO A 137 5.31 14.47 -21.38
CA PRO A 137 4.30 15.13 -20.57
C PRO A 137 4.57 15.01 -19.06
N ASP A 138 4.19 16.03 -18.29
CA ASP A 138 4.32 16.03 -16.84
C ASP A 138 3.05 15.47 -16.18
N TYR A 139 3.17 14.74 -15.06
CA TYR A 139 1.98 14.25 -14.35
C TYR A 139 1.10 15.39 -13.82
N LEU A 140 -0.19 15.34 -14.14
CA LEU A 140 -1.25 16.15 -13.50
C LEU A 140 -1.93 15.39 -12.37
N THR A 141 -2.03 14.07 -12.50
CA THR A 141 -2.54 13.19 -11.45
C THR A 141 -1.46 12.17 -11.06
N PRO A 142 -1.41 11.77 -9.77
CA PRO A 142 -0.53 10.68 -9.37
C PRO A 142 -0.87 9.39 -10.15
N PRO A 143 0.12 8.60 -10.57
CA PRO A 143 -0.14 7.32 -11.21
C PRO A 143 -0.88 6.36 -10.27
N ARG A 144 -1.99 5.80 -10.74
CA ARG A 144 -2.81 4.81 -10.02
C ARG A 144 -2.67 3.44 -10.68
N ARG A 145 -2.32 2.44 -9.87
CA ARG A 145 -2.34 1.03 -10.27
C ARG A 145 -3.54 0.31 -9.66
N VAL A 146 -4.21 -0.52 -10.46
CA VAL A 146 -5.42 -1.26 -10.08
C VAL A 146 -5.40 -2.64 -10.71
N PHE A 147 -5.75 -3.68 -9.96
CA PHE A 147 -6.03 -4.99 -10.53
C PHE A 147 -7.44 -5.00 -11.12
N ARG A 148 -7.57 -5.07 -12.45
CA ARG A 148 -8.87 -5.19 -13.14
C ARG A 148 -9.40 -6.61 -13.13
N ASN A 149 -8.47 -7.55 -13.17
CA ASN A 149 -8.69 -8.97 -13.00
C ASN A 149 -7.53 -9.51 -12.15
N LYS A 150 -7.69 -10.73 -11.63
CA LYS A 150 -6.71 -11.35 -10.74
C LYS A 150 -5.27 -11.42 -11.27
N ARG A 151 -5.05 -11.31 -12.59
CA ARG A 151 -3.73 -11.35 -13.25
C ARG A 151 -3.44 -10.13 -14.15
N GLU A 152 -4.26 -9.09 -14.07
CA GLU A 152 -4.16 -7.93 -14.95
C GLU A 152 -4.15 -6.66 -14.11
N GLN A 153 -2.94 -6.12 -13.93
CA GLN A 153 -2.77 -4.81 -13.31
C GLN A 153 -2.78 -3.75 -14.41
N TRP A 154 -3.47 -2.65 -14.15
CA TRP A 154 -3.57 -1.50 -15.04
C TRP A 154 -2.99 -0.26 -14.39
N LEU A 155 -2.31 0.55 -15.17
CA LEU A 155 -1.76 1.84 -14.81
C LEU A 155 -2.59 2.95 -15.45
N TYR A 156 -3.00 3.92 -14.64
CA TYR A 156 -3.76 5.10 -15.04
C TYR A 156 -3.05 6.36 -14.59
N PHE A 157 -2.94 7.34 -15.49
CA PHE A 157 -2.51 8.70 -15.12
C PHE A 157 -2.97 9.72 -16.15
N HIS A 158 -3.01 10.98 -15.73
CA HIS A 158 -3.28 12.12 -16.58
C HIS A 158 -2.07 13.05 -16.57
N ALA A 159 -1.74 13.59 -17.73
CA ALA A 159 -0.53 14.38 -17.92
C ALA A 159 -0.79 15.68 -18.67
N ASN A 160 0.04 16.68 -18.39
CA ASN A 160 0.04 17.98 -19.03
C ASN A 160 0.92 17.94 -20.29
N VAL A 161 0.35 18.32 -21.43
CA VAL A 161 1.13 18.48 -22.66
C VAL A 161 1.74 19.88 -22.75
N GLY A 162 0.94 20.88 -22.40
CA GLY A 162 1.34 22.29 -22.37
C GLY A 162 0.13 23.23 -22.49
N PRO A 163 0.35 24.55 -22.33
CA PRO A 163 -0.68 25.56 -22.54
C PRO A 163 -1.06 25.66 -24.02
N GLY A 164 -2.30 26.05 -24.32
CA GLY A 164 -2.80 26.23 -25.68
C GLY A 164 -3.22 24.95 -26.38
N PHE A 165 -3.53 25.09 -27.67
CA PHE A 165 -4.01 24.02 -28.55
C PHE A 165 -2.85 23.38 -29.31
N TYR A 166 -2.86 22.05 -29.41
CA TYR A 166 -1.87 21.29 -30.17
C TYR A 166 -2.52 20.28 -31.08
N ASP A 167 -1.95 20.13 -32.26
CA ASP A 167 -2.21 19.01 -33.15
C ASP A 167 -1.24 17.88 -32.81
N ILE A 168 -1.80 16.75 -32.42
CA ILE A 168 -1.06 15.58 -31.92
C ILE A 168 -1.63 14.36 -32.65
N PRO A 169 -1.03 13.96 -33.77
CA PRO A 169 -1.46 12.77 -34.49
C PRO A 169 -1.35 11.51 -33.60
N PRO A 170 -2.30 10.55 -33.69
CA PRO A 170 -2.27 9.34 -32.86
C PRO A 170 -0.98 8.51 -32.98
N GLU A 171 -0.34 8.50 -34.16
CA GLU A 171 0.94 7.83 -34.43
C GLU A 171 2.14 8.49 -33.73
N ASP A 172 1.97 9.75 -33.34
CA ASP A 172 2.99 10.54 -32.66
C ASP A 172 2.87 10.45 -31.14
N VAL A 173 1.86 9.76 -30.59
CA VAL A 173 1.78 9.40 -29.17
C VAL A 173 2.36 8.00 -28.95
N ARG A 174 3.42 7.90 -28.15
CA ARG A 174 4.28 6.71 -28.10
C ARG A 174 4.66 6.29 -26.68
N ILE A 175 4.94 5.00 -26.52
CA ILE A 175 5.65 4.39 -25.39
C ILE A 175 7.05 4.01 -25.89
N GLY A 176 8.07 4.75 -25.45
CA GLY A 176 9.39 4.68 -26.07
C GLY A 176 9.31 5.12 -27.53
N GLU A 177 9.61 4.23 -28.46
CA GLU A 177 9.48 4.49 -29.91
C GLU A 177 8.23 3.86 -30.54
N THR A 178 7.41 3.13 -29.76
CA THR A 178 6.24 2.41 -30.28
C THR A 178 4.96 3.23 -30.13
N PRO A 179 4.19 3.48 -31.21
CA PRO A 179 2.90 4.16 -31.14
C PRO A 179 1.88 3.43 -30.27
N PHE A 180 1.06 4.18 -29.52
CA PHE A 180 0.00 3.60 -28.66
C PHE A 180 -0.96 2.69 -29.44
N THR A 181 -1.23 3.00 -30.70
CA THR A 181 -2.08 2.22 -31.61
C THR A 181 -1.58 0.79 -31.85
N SER A 182 -0.29 0.52 -31.61
CA SER A 182 0.32 -0.81 -31.79
C SER A 182 -0.03 -1.78 -30.66
N PHE A 183 -0.51 -1.27 -29.52
CA PHE A 183 -0.82 -2.08 -28.34
C PHE A 183 -2.29 -2.54 -28.28
N GLY A 184 -3.12 -2.13 -29.25
CA GLY A 184 -4.52 -2.53 -29.32
C GLY A 184 -5.29 -2.20 -28.04
N ALA A 185 -5.90 -3.21 -27.42
CA ALA A 185 -6.65 -3.04 -26.18
C ALA A 185 -5.78 -2.92 -24.92
N ASP A 186 -4.47 -3.20 -24.99
CA ASP A 186 -3.58 -3.21 -23.82
C ASP A 186 -3.04 -1.81 -23.45
N ALA A 187 -3.19 -0.81 -24.32
CA ALA A 187 -2.88 0.59 -23.99
C ALA A 187 -3.74 1.57 -24.78
N GLN A 188 -4.13 2.67 -24.14
CA GLN A 188 -4.91 3.75 -24.73
C GLN A 188 -4.35 5.10 -24.29
N ALA A 189 -4.34 6.04 -25.24
CA ALA A 189 -4.00 7.43 -25.02
C ALA A 189 -5.08 8.31 -25.65
N ILE A 190 -5.57 9.31 -24.92
CA ILE A 190 -6.61 10.25 -25.38
C ILE A 190 -6.16 11.67 -25.10
N ILE A 191 -6.15 12.51 -26.14
CA ILE A 191 -5.83 13.93 -26.03
C ILE A 191 -7.08 14.74 -25.74
N PHE A 192 -6.99 15.66 -24.78
CA PHE A 192 -8.02 16.63 -24.47
C PHE A 192 -7.49 18.04 -24.71
N GLN A 193 -8.15 18.77 -25.60
CA GLN A 193 -7.87 20.18 -25.88
C GLN A 193 -8.34 21.08 -24.72
N PRO A 194 -7.85 22.33 -24.64
CA PRO A 194 -8.26 23.29 -23.62
C PRO A 194 -9.79 23.38 -23.47
N GLY A 195 -10.26 23.27 -22.22
CA GLY A 195 -11.67 23.38 -21.86
C GLY A 195 -12.52 22.13 -22.12
N GLN A 196 -11.97 21.06 -22.71
CA GLN A 196 -12.71 19.80 -22.84
C GLN A 196 -12.97 19.15 -21.48
N SER A 197 -14.13 18.49 -21.36
CA SER A 197 -14.54 17.83 -20.13
C SER A 197 -13.79 16.52 -19.91
N LEU A 198 -13.32 16.33 -18.67
CA LEU A 198 -12.74 15.10 -18.15
C LEU A 198 -13.74 14.30 -17.32
N ALA A 199 -15.04 14.62 -17.39
CA ALA A 199 -16.07 13.88 -16.69
C ALA A 199 -16.08 12.41 -17.15
N GLY A 200 -15.95 11.49 -16.19
CA GLY A 200 -15.87 10.05 -16.46
C GLY A 200 -14.51 9.55 -16.96
N VAL A 201 -13.51 10.43 -17.09
CA VAL A 201 -12.15 10.03 -17.47
C VAL A 201 -11.42 9.51 -16.24
N GLU A 202 -11.28 8.19 -16.17
CA GLU A 202 -10.72 7.55 -14.97
C GLU A 202 -9.27 7.94 -14.67
N SER A 203 -8.45 8.15 -15.70
CA SER A 203 -7.05 8.55 -15.52
C SER A 203 -6.92 9.96 -14.93
N ALA A 204 -7.96 10.80 -15.06
CA ALA A 204 -8.03 12.14 -14.51
C ALA A 204 -8.52 12.17 -13.06
N GLN A 205 -8.95 11.02 -12.52
CA GLN A 205 -9.28 10.92 -11.10
C GLN A 205 -8.01 11.06 -10.27
N ILE A 206 -8.10 11.78 -9.15
CA ILE A 206 -6.97 11.99 -8.27
C ILE A 206 -7.00 10.93 -7.19
N TRP A 207 -5.99 10.07 -7.19
CA TRP A 207 -5.84 9.02 -6.19
C TRP A 207 -4.55 9.20 -5.42
N TYR A 208 -4.67 9.29 -4.10
CA TYR A 208 -3.54 9.29 -3.20
C TYR A 208 -3.25 7.87 -2.75
N SER A 209 -2.00 7.42 -2.90
CA SER A 209 -1.53 6.15 -2.36
C SER A 209 -0.85 6.40 -1.02
N SER A 210 -1.30 5.75 0.04
CA SER A 210 -0.69 5.86 1.36
C SER A 210 0.71 5.26 1.35
N PRO A 211 1.77 6.02 1.66
CA PRO A 211 3.14 5.50 1.64
C PRO A 211 3.40 4.46 2.74
N SER A 212 2.52 4.41 3.74
CA SER A 212 2.61 3.46 4.85
C SER A 212 2.14 2.05 4.47
N VAL A 213 1.46 1.90 3.33
CA VAL A 213 0.96 0.62 2.84
C VAL A 213 1.27 0.48 1.36
N GLY A 214 2.27 -0.34 1.05
CA GLY A 214 2.45 -0.88 -0.29
C GLY A 214 3.86 -0.82 -0.86
N SER A 215 3.95 -1.35 -2.09
CA SER A 215 5.18 -1.59 -2.83
C SER A 215 5.96 -0.29 -3.09
N THR A 216 7.18 -0.23 -2.58
CA THR A 216 8.15 0.78 -2.99
C THR A 216 8.49 0.59 -4.46
N SER A 217 8.87 1.66 -5.15
CA SER A 217 9.32 1.66 -6.55
C SER A 217 10.53 0.75 -6.86
N SER A 218 11.03 0.02 -5.87
CA SER A 218 12.10 -0.99 -5.95
C SER A 218 11.60 -2.45 -5.94
N GLY A 219 10.28 -2.69 -6.01
CA GLY A 219 9.75 -4.04 -6.25
C GLY A 219 9.70 -4.97 -5.04
N SER A 220 9.75 -4.47 -3.80
CA SER A 220 9.48 -5.31 -2.63
C SER A 220 7.99 -5.34 -2.27
N SER A 221 7.55 -6.54 -1.86
CA SER A 221 6.22 -6.98 -1.44
C SER A 221 5.46 -6.07 -0.48
N GLY A 222 4.12 -6.06 -0.58
CA GLY A 222 3.22 -5.43 0.39
C GLY A 222 3.33 -6.04 1.79
N LEU A 223 2.57 -5.50 2.74
CA LEU A 223 2.59 -5.95 4.14
C LEU A 223 2.01 -7.36 4.26
N GLU A 224 2.83 -8.35 4.62
CA GLU A 224 2.38 -9.74 4.78
C GLU A 224 1.40 -9.88 5.95
N LEU A 225 0.27 -10.52 5.71
CA LEU A 225 -0.76 -10.80 6.70
C LEU A 225 -0.59 -12.24 7.18
N THR A 226 -0.07 -12.40 8.39
CA THR A 226 0.27 -13.69 8.96
C THR A 226 -0.66 -14.09 10.10
N THR A 227 -0.57 -15.35 10.52
CA THR A 227 -1.16 -15.81 11.78
C THR A 227 -0.10 -16.54 12.58
N GLU A 228 0.03 -16.22 13.86
CA GLU A 228 0.96 -16.92 14.75
C GLU A 228 0.17 -17.82 15.72
N PRO A 229 0.52 -19.12 15.88
CA PRO A 229 -0.12 -20.00 16.86
C PRO A 229 -0.16 -19.45 18.29
N ALA A 230 0.88 -18.71 18.72
CA ALA A 230 0.93 -18.08 20.04
C ALA A 230 -0.23 -17.11 20.28
N ASN A 231 -0.75 -16.48 19.23
CA ASN A 231 -1.85 -15.49 19.32
C ASN A 231 -3.21 -16.13 19.57
N ARG A 232 -3.27 -17.47 19.69
CA ARG A 232 -4.47 -18.21 20.08
C ARG A 232 -4.45 -18.58 21.56
N VAL A 233 -3.29 -18.44 22.22
CA VAL A 233 -3.12 -18.78 23.63
C VAL A 233 -3.76 -17.68 24.47
N ASN A 234 -4.73 -18.08 25.27
CA ASN A 234 -5.44 -17.18 26.16
C ASN A 234 -4.71 -17.10 27.51
N SER A 235 -4.27 -15.89 27.86
CA SER A 235 -3.80 -15.58 29.20
C SER A 235 -5.01 -15.16 30.03
N ASP A 236 -5.49 -16.01 30.93
CA ASP A 236 -6.72 -15.74 31.67
C ASP A 236 -6.58 -14.53 32.61
N PRO A 237 -7.58 -13.63 32.67
CA PRO A 237 -7.63 -12.56 33.66
C PRO A 237 -7.93 -13.13 35.05
N PRO A 238 -7.79 -12.33 36.14
CA PRO A 238 -8.16 -12.77 37.48
C PRO A 238 -9.60 -13.29 37.59
N ALA A 239 -10.52 -12.74 36.78
CA ALA A 239 -11.88 -13.25 36.65
C ALA A 239 -12.52 -12.88 35.30
N TYR A 240 -13.52 -13.66 34.91
CA TYR A 240 -14.45 -13.34 33.83
C TYR A 240 -15.80 -12.92 34.40
N LEU A 241 -16.47 -12.01 33.70
CA LEU A 241 -17.80 -11.50 33.98
C LEU A 241 -18.80 -12.23 33.07
N PHE A 242 -19.51 -13.20 33.62
CA PHE A 242 -20.52 -13.97 32.90
C PHE A 242 -21.87 -13.27 33.00
N ASN A 243 -22.63 -13.25 31.90
CA ASN A 243 -24.03 -12.82 31.88
C ASN A 243 -24.76 -13.51 30.71
N GLY A 244 -25.40 -14.65 30.99
CA GLY A 244 -26.05 -15.45 29.95
C GLY A 244 -25.02 -15.97 28.95
N ALA A 245 -25.10 -15.53 27.70
CA ALA A 245 -24.15 -15.89 26.64
C ALA A 245 -22.91 -14.97 26.59
N ALA A 246 -22.97 -13.81 27.24
CA ALA A 246 -21.88 -12.84 27.22
C ALA A 246 -20.82 -13.18 28.28
N ILE A 247 -19.56 -13.04 27.89
CA ILE A 247 -18.39 -13.24 28.74
C ILE A 247 -17.45 -12.05 28.56
N GLY A 248 -17.46 -11.14 29.53
CA GLY A 248 -16.51 -10.04 29.64
C GLY A 248 -15.26 -10.45 30.40
N ARG A 249 -14.14 -9.79 30.13
CA ARG A 249 -12.90 -9.95 30.91
C ARG A 249 -12.85 -8.88 32.00
N SER A 250 -12.35 -9.20 33.20
CA SER A 250 -12.12 -8.18 34.23
C SER A 250 -10.97 -7.23 33.88
N SER A 251 -10.03 -7.68 33.05
CA SER A 251 -8.86 -6.92 32.58
C SER A 251 -8.24 -7.55 31.33
N GLY A 252 -7.42 -6.76 30.62
CA GLY A 252 -6.75 -7.19 29.39
C GLY A 252 -7.71 -7.44 28.23
N THR A 253 -7.22 -8.08 27.19
CA THR A 253 -7.98 -8.38 25.97
C THR A 253 -7.96 -9.88 25.69
N TYR A 254 -8.95 -10.35 24.94
CA TYR A 254 -8.91 -11.68 24.34
C TYR A 254 -7.76 -11.77 23.32
N PRO A 255 -7.23 -12.98 23.05
CA PRO A 255 -6.13 -13.16 22.11
C PRO A 255 -6.48 -12.64 20.71
N SER A 256 -5.50 -12.02 20.03
CA SER A 256 -5.67 -11.45 18.69
C SER A 256 -6.04 -12.50 17.63
N GLY A 257 -5.72 -13.78 17.88
CA GLY A 257 -6.09 -14.90 17.02
C GLY A 257 -7.52 -15.41 17.18
N TRP A 258 -8.30 -14.86 18.12
CA TRP A 258 -9.72 -15.16 18.30
C TRP A 258 -10.59 -14.15 17.53
N GLY A 259 -11.79 -14.58 17.19
CA GLY A 259 -12.80 -13.74 16.57
C GLY A 259 -14.14 -14.46 16.47
N GLN A 260 -15.05 -13.94 15.65
CA GLN A 260 -16.30 -14.63 15.35
C GLN A 260 -16.00 -16.00 14.71
N ASP A 261 -16.80 -17.01 15.06
CA ASP A 261 -16.65 -18.42 14.65
C ASP A 261 -15.42 -19.16 15.21
N THR A 262 -14.63 -18.52 16.09
CA THR A 262 -13.66 -19.24 16.91
C THR A 262 -14.41 -20.12 17.92
N ILE A 263 -13.96 -21.37 18.10
CA ILE A 263 -14.52 -22.30 19.07
C ILE A 263 -13.62 -22.31 20.30
N ILE A 264 -14.23 -22.17 21.47
CA ILE A 264 -13.56 -22.19 22.77
C ILE A 264 -14.19 -23.23 23.69
N ASN A 265 -13.40 -23.69 24.66
CA ASN A 265 -13.86 -24.48 25.79
C ASN A 265 -13.67 -23.68 27.09
N VAL A 266 -14.50 -23.95 28.10
CA VAL A 266 -14.59 -23.12 29.31
C VAL A 266 -14.66 -24.00 30.56
N GLU A 267 -13.66 -23.91 31.44
CA GLU A 267 -13.71 -24.48 32.79
C GLU A 267 -14.55 -23.59 33.71
N TYR A 268 -15.86 -23.82 33.77
CA TYR A 268 -16.77 -23.00 34.58
C TYR A 268 -17.00 -23.61 35.98
N PRO A 269 -16.30 -23.15 37.04
CA PRO A 269 -16.44 -23.72 38.38
C PRO A 269 -17.76 -23.28 39.05
N VAL A 270 -18.58 -24.25 39.45
CA VAL A 270 -19.87 -24.03 40.13
C VAL A 270 -19.87 -24.76 41.47
N ALA A 271 -20.38 -24.08 42.51
CA ALA A 271 -20.58 -24.70 43.82
C ALA A 271 -21.90 -25.47 43.85
N TYR A 272 -21.85 -26.74 44.24
CA TYR A 272 -23.00 -27.62 44.39
C TYR A 272 -23.15 -28.02 45.86
N THR A 273 -24.40 -28.08 46.32
CA THR A 273 -24.73 -28.66 47.63
C THR A 273 -24.98 -30.15 47.44
N LEU A 274 -24.16 -30.99 48.06
CA LEU A 274 -24.25 -32.44 48.01
C LEU A 274 -24.90 -32.97 49.28
N THR A 275 -25.94 -33.78 49.10
CA THR A 275 -26.60 -34.52 50.20
C THR A 275 -26.69 -36.01 49.87
N ASP A 276 -26.50 -36.85 50.87
CA ASP A 276 -26.61 -38.30 50.70
C ASP A 276 -28.07 -38.73 50.61
N ARG A 277 -28.36 -39.56 49.61
CA ARG A 277 -29.60 -40.34 49.55
C ARG A 277 -29.27 -41.81 49.69
N VAL A 278 -29.80 -42.42 50.74
CA VAL A 278 -29.71 -43.86 50.96
C VAL A 278 -30.84 -44.55 50.20
N VAL A 279 -30.48 -45.43 49.28
CA VAL A 279 -31.42 -46.31 48.58
C VAL A 279 -31.43 -47.66 49.29
N PRO A 280 -32.57 -48.07 49.89
CA PRO A 280 -32.64 -49.33 50.61
C PRO A 280 -32.50 -50.53 49.66
N PRO A 281 -32.00 -51.69 50.15
CA PRO A 281 -31.94 -52.91 49.35
C PRO A 281 -33.33 -53.38 48.92
N SER A 282 -33.41 -54.03 47.75
CA SER A 282 -34.58 -54.77 47.27
C SER A 282 -34.27 -56.27 47.18
N GLU A 283 -35.26 -57.12 46.89
CA GLU A 283 -35.05 -58.57 46.70
C GLU A 283 -34.03 -58.89 45.60
N SER A 284 -33.89 -58.01 44.61
CA SER A 284 -33.03 -58.22 43.43
C SER A 284 -31.79 -57.33 43.37
N THR A 285 -31.65 -56.33 44.27
CA THR A 285 -30.52 -55.37 44.23
C THR A 285 -30.04 -54.94 45.62
N PRO A 286 -28.72 -54.92 45.88
CA PRO A 286 -28.16 -54.34 47.10
C PRO A 286 -28.51 -52.86 47.26
N GLY A 287 -28.67 -52.40 48.50
CA GLY A 287 -28.81 -50.98 48.82
C GLY A 287 -27.50 -50.24 48.57
N TYR A 288 -27.58 -48.93 48.35
CA TYR A 288 -26.42 -48.08 48.09
C TYR A 288 -26.69 -46.65 48.55
N THR A 289 -25.63 -45.87 48.73
CA THR A 289 -25.71 -44.41 48.93
C THR A 289 -25.32 -43.71 47.65
N ILE A 290 -26.03 -42.64 47.30
CA ILE A 290 -25.76 -41.82 46.12
C ILE A 290 -25.81 -40.34 46.52
N SER A 291 -24.92 -39.53 45.94
CA SER A 291 -24.89 -38.09 46.21
C SER A 291 -25.88 -37.36 45.30
N GLN A 292 -26.69 -36.49 45.91
CA GLN A 292 -27.60 -35.58 45.19
C GLN A 292 -26.93 -34.20 45.07
N PHE A 293 -26.60 -33.82 43.86
CA PHE A 293 -25.93 -32.56 43.53
C PHE A 293 -26.98 -31.49 43.23
N THR A 294 -27.16 -30.52 44.13
CA THR A 294 -28.08 -29.39 43.91
C THR A 294 -27.29 -28.11 43.59
N GLY A 295 -27.50 -27.55 42.40
CA GLY A 295 -26.82 -26.32 41.96
C GLY A 295 -27.13 -25.96 40.51
N TYR A 296 -26.42 -24.96 39.98
CA TYR A 296 -26.66 -24.44 38.64
C TYR A 296 -26.02 -25.31 37.55
N PHE A 297 -26.83 -25.92 36.70
CA PHE A 297 -26.38 -26.70 35.55
C PHE A 297 -26.77 -26.06 34.20
N GLY A 298 -27.25 -24.81 34.19
CA GLY A 298 -27.70 -24.19 32.92
C GLY A 298 -26.62 -24.08 31.84
N HIS A 299 -25.34 -24.09 32.22
CA HIS A 299 -24.21 -23.98 31.30
C HIS A 299 -23.84 -25.30 30.60
N VAL A 300 -24.27 -26.44 31.12
CA VAL A 300 -23.88 -27.76 30.57
C VAL A 300 -24.69 -28.10 29.32
N ARG A 301 -24.28 -29.13 28.58
CA ARG A 301 -25.03 -29.63 27.42
C ARG A 301 -26.44 -30.09 27.85
N SER A 302 -27.31 -30.34 26.88
CA SER A 302 -28.68 -30.80 27.13
C SER A 302 -28.74 -31.94 28.16
N LEU A 303 -29.42 -31.68 29.29
CA LEU A 303 -29.55 -32.60 30.41
C LEU A 303 -30.73 -33.56 30.21
N ASN A 304 -30.43 -34.86 30.13
CA ASN A 304 -31.42 -35.94 30.15
C ASN A 304 -30.86 -37.10 30.98
N THR A 305 -31.74 -37.95 31.51
CA THR A 305 -31.30 -39.23 32.09
C THR A 305 -30.54 -40.05 31.04
N GLY A 306 -29.39 -40.58 31.42
CA GLY A 306 -28.46 -41.29 30.55
C GLY A 306 -27.45 -40.41 29.82
N THR A 307 -27.58 -39.06 29.85
CA THR A 307 -26.57 -38.16 29.26
C THR A 307 -25.25 -38.34 29.99
N VAL A 308 -24.17 -38.58 29.25
CA VAL A 308 -22.80 -38.60 29.78
C VAL A 308 -22.22 -37.19 29.71
N ILE A 309 -21.74 -36.70 30.85
CA ILE A 309 -21.23 -35.35 31.08
C ILE A 309 -19.78 -35.46 31.56
N SER A 310 -18.94 -34.57 31.07
CA SER A 310 -17.54 -34.48 31.50
C SER A 310 -17.46 -33.77 32.85
N VAL A 311 -16.62 -34.25 33.76
CA VAL A 311 -16.45 -33.69 35.12
C VAL A 311 -14.97 -33.51 35.41
N GLY A 312 -14.58 -32.30 35.82
CA GLY A 312 -13.18 -31.96 36.11
C GLY A 312 -12.58 -30.93 35.15
N PRO A 313 -11.33 -30.49 35.43
CA PRO A 313 -10.58 -29.54 34.59
C PRO A 313 -10.09 -30.19 33.29
N PHE A 314 -9.63 -29.40 32.32
CA PHE A 314 -9.15 -29.87 31.01
C PHE A 314 -8.07 -30.95 31.08
N GLU A 315 -7.25 -30.92 32.13
CA GLU A 315 -6.13 -31.83 32.33
C GLU A 315 -6.54 -33.16 32.97
N ASP A 316 -7.72 -33.22 33.57
CA ASP A 316 -8.21 -34.37 34.34
C ASP A 316 -9.75 -34.46 34.24
N ILE A 317 -10.23 -34.91 33.08
CA ILE A 317 -11.65 -35.07 32.80
C ILE A 317 -12.08 -36.52 33.07
N GLU A 318 -13.00 -36.68 34.00
CA GLU A 318 -13.81 -37.88 34.17
C GLU A 318 -15.14 -37.78 33.40
N LYS A 319 -15.86 -38.90 33.30
CA LYS A 319 -17.18 -38.96 32.65
C LYS A 319 -18.20 -39.62 33.56
N TRP A 320 -19.27 -38.91 33.85
CA TRP A 320 -20.39 -39.44 34.63
C TRP A 320 -21.69 -39.37 33.83
N ALA A 321 -22.56 -40.36 33.98
CA ALA A 321 -23.89 -40.37 33.38
C ALA A 321 -24.92 -39.83 34.37
N VAL A 322 -25.86 -39.02 33.89
CA VAL A 322 -26.99 -38.52 34.67
C VAL A 322 -27.95 -39.66 34.96
N ARG A 323 -28.09 -40.04 36.22
CA ARG A 323 -29.01 -41.09 36.68
C ARG A 323 -30.42 -40.56 36.90
N SER A 324 -30.54 -39.41 37.56
CA SER A 324 -31.83 -38.76 37.78
C SER A 324 -31.70 -37.24 37.70
N ILE A 325 -32.80 -36.59 37.33
CA ILE A 325 -32.86 -35.13 37.13
C ILE A 325 -34.15 -34.59 37.74
N THR A 326 -34.00 -33.63 38.64
CA THR A 326 -35.13 -32.91 39.24
C THR A 326 -34.92 -31.39 39.04
N PRO A 327 -35.70 -30.74 38.17
CA PRO A 327 -35.61 -29.30 37.98
C PRO A 327 -36.07 -28.54 39.23
N VAL A 328 -35.30 -27.53 39.64
CA VAL A 328 -35.68 -26.59 40.71
C VAL A 328 -36.13 -25.26 40.12
N GLY A 329 -35.54 -24.84 38.99
CA GLY A 329 -35.87 -23.61 38.26
C GLY A 329 -34.66 -22.72 38.02
N GLY A 330 -34.73 -21.81 37.04
CA GLY A 330 -33.65 -20.85 36.77
C GLY A 330 -32.31 -21.47 36.39
N GLY A 331 -32.30 -22.68 35.80
CA GLY A 331 -31.08 -23.44 35.49
C GLY A 331 -30.52 -24.25 36.66
N ILE A 332 -31.19 -24.24 37.82
CA ILE A 332 -30.83 -25.07 38.98
C ILE A 332 -31.54 -26.43 38.89
N TYR A 333 -30.77 -27.48 39.13
CA TYR A 333 -31.25 -28.87 39.17
C TYR A 333 -30.69 -29.59 40.40
N THR A 334 -31.40 -30.60 40.85
CA THR A 334 -30.86 -31.68 41.69
C THR A 334 -30.61 -32.89 40.81
N LEU A 335 -29.33 -33.27 40.65
CA LEU A 335 -28.89 -34.40 39.82
C LEU A 335 -28.28 -35.51 40.67
N GLU A 336 -28.47 -36.74 40.22
CA GLU A 336 -27.73 -37.90 40.71
C GLU A 336 -26.91 -38.48 39.54
N PHE A 337 -25.70 -38.96 39.82
CA PHE A 337 -24.79 -39.46 38.80
C PHE A 337 -24.43 -40.93 39.00
N GLU A 338 -23.96 -41.57 37.94
CA GLU A 338 -23.38 -42.91 37.92
C GLU A 338 -22.16 -42.93 36.99
N THR A 339 -21.20 -43.84 37.21
CA THR A 339 -19.92 -43.85 36.48
C THR A 339 -20.06 -44.15 34.98
N SER A 340 -21.17 -44.79 34.60
CA SER A 340 -21.62 -44.97 33.21
C SER A 340 -23.10 -45.39 33.23
N PRO A 341 -23.84 -45.33 32.10
CA PRO A 341 -25.25 -45.65 32.08
C PRO A 341 -25.56 -47.05 32.65
N GLY A 342 -26.31 -47.12 33.74
CA GLY A 342 -26.67 -48.34 34.47
C GLY A 342 -25.58 -48.91 35.39
N ALA A 343 -24.49 -48.17 35.65
CA ALA A 343 -23.36 -48.63 36.44
C ALA A 343 -23.40 -48.18 37.91
N VAL A 344 -22.22 -47.96 38.50
CA VAL A 344 -22.07 -47.67 39.92
C VAL A 344 -22.51 -46.24 40.21
N PRO A 345 -23.41 -46.02 41.20
CA PRO A 345 -23.75 -44.70 41.70
C PRO A 345 -22.51 -43.89 42.10
N VAL A 346 -22.46 -42.62 41.72
CA VAL A 346 -21.43 -41.69 42.18
C VAL A 346 -21.76 -41.26 43.61
N HIS A 347 -20.78 -41.41 44.50
CA HIS A 347 -20.88 -41.02 45.90
C HIS A 347 -19.67 -40.18 46.30
N GLU A 348 -19.91 -38.89 46.40
CA GLU A 348 -19.00 -37.84 46.82
C GLU A 348 -19.37 -37.35 48.24
N PRO A 349 -18.41 -36.86 49.04
CA PRO A 349 -18.68 -36.37 50.39
C PRO A 349 -19.81 -35.33 50.44
N ALA A 350 -20.72 -35.45 51.41
CA ALA A 350 -21.76 -34.45 51.64
C ALA A 350 -21.16 -33.11 52.08
N GLY A 351 -21.68 -32.01 51.56
CA GLY A 351 -21.13 -30.68 51.78
C GLY A 351 -21.33 -29.75 50.59
N VAL A 352 -20.69 -28.58 50.64
CA VAL A 352 -20.62 -27.66 49.50
C VAL A 352 -19.28 -27.84 48.81
N HIS A 353 -19.33 -28.27 47.55
CA HIS A 353 -18.14 -28.60 46.76
C HIS A 353 -18.21 -27.92 45.40
N THR A 354 -17.05 -27.48 44.91
CA THR A 354 -16.94 -26.88 43.58
C THR A 354 -16.64 -27.97 42.56
N TYR A 355 -17.48 -28.06 41.53
CA TYR A 355 -17.27 -28.94 40.40
C TYR A 355 -17.25 -28.15 39.09
N ILE A 356 -16.54 -28.68 38.11
CA ILE A 356 -16.54 -28.20 36.73
C ILE A 356 -17.24 -29.28 35.91
N PHE A 357 -18.38 -28.94 35.31
CA PHE A 357 -19.10 -29.83 34.42
C PHE A 357 -18.99 -29.34 32.99
N ASP A 358 -18.80 -30.27 32.05
CA ASP A 358 -18.76 -29.99 30.62
C ASP A 358 -17.71 -28.92 30.21
N ALA A 359 -16.52 -28.98 30.83
CA ALA A 359 -15.39 -28.14 30.43
C ALA A 359 -15.12 -28.26 28.92
N ASP A 360 -15.22 -29.49 28.39
CA ASP A 360 -14.97 -29.84 27.00
C ASP A 360 -16.11 -29.50 26.02
N LEU A 361 -17.20 -28.87 26.48
CA LEU A 361 -18.31 -28.47 25.61
C LEU A 361 -17.86 -27.32 24.68
N PRO A 362 -17.78 -27.56 23.36
CA PRO A 362 -17.39 -26.52 22.41
C PRO A 362 -18.41 -25.40 22.36
N ARG A 363 -17.93 -24.16 22.49
CA ARG A 363 -18.72 -22.93 22.39
C ARG A 363 -18.19 -22.07 21.26
N THR A 364 -19.04 -21.71 20.32
CA THR A 364 -18.69 -20.86 19.19
C THR A 364 -18.87 -19.40 19.58
N ILE A 365 -17.88 -18.56 19.31
CA ILE A 365 -17.97 -17.11 19.47
C ILE A 365 -18.87 -16.55 18.36
N THR A 366 -20.01 -15.99 18.73
CA THR A 366 -21.00 -15.40 17.83
C THR A 366 -20.86 -13.88 17.68
N SER A 367 -20.22 -13.23 18.66
CA SER A 367 -19.84 -11.82 18.62
C SER A 367 -18.52 -11.66 19.36
N PHE A 368 -17.62 -10.85 18.81
CA PHE A 368 -16.28 -10.64 19.35
C PHE A 368 -15.97 -9.15 19.47
N ASP A 369 -15.51 -8.75 20.65
CA ASP A 369 -14.83 -7.51 20.95
C ASP A 369 -13.56 -7.84 21.76
N GLU A 370 -12.55 -6.97 21.72
CA GLU A 370 -11.28 -7.22 22.40
C GLU A 370 -11.46 -7.48 23.91
N GLY A 371 -12.48 -6.88 24.55
CA GLY A 371 -12.77 -7.08 25.98
C GLY A 371 -13.91 -8.06 26.29
N ALA A 372 -14.73 -8.44 25.31
CA ALA A 372 -15.96 -9.20 25.54
C ALA A 372 -16.33 -10.10 24.36
N ILE A 373 -16.87 -11.29 24.65
CA ILE A 373 -17.37 -12.22 23.65
C ILE A 373 -18.80 -12.65 23.97
N VAL A 374 -19.54 -13.07 22.95
CA VAL A 374 -20.84 -13.75 23.11
C VAL A 374 -20.71 -15.14 22.51
N VAL A 375 -21.09 -16.17 23.25
CA VAL A 375 -20.88 -17.57 22.83
C VAL A 375 -22.18 -18.35 22.67
N SER A 376 -22.16 -19.37 21.82
CA SER A 376 -23.24 -20.34 21.66
C SER A 376 -22.69 -21.77 21.64
N PRO A 377 -23.21 -22.69 22.48
CA PRO A 377 -24.18 -22.45 23.54
C PRO A 377 -23.60 -21.56 24.65
N GLY A 378 -24.43 -20.70 25.25
CA GLY A 378 -24.00 -19.71 26.25
C GLY A 378 -25.09 -19.41 27.27
N THR A 379 -25.15 -20.19 28.33
CA THR A 379 -26.17 -20.02 29.40
C THR A 379 -25.47 -20.08 30.74
N PHE A 380 -24.79 -19.01 31.09
CA PHE A 380 -24.09 -18.83 32.35
C PHE A 380 -24.87 -17.93 33.31
N GLU A 381 -24.61 -18.07 34.62
CA GLU A 381 -25.15 -17.16 35.62
C GLU A 381 -24.57 -15.75 35.46
N ASN A 382 -25.26 -14.74 35.99
CA ASN A 382 -24.71 -13.37 36.06
C ASN A 382 -23.75 -13.25 37.25
N VAL A 383 -22.49 -13.61 37.05
CA VAL A 383 -21.48 -13.78 38.12
C VAL A 383 -20.07 -13.44 37.64
N SER A 384 -19.18 -13.12 38.59
CA SER A 384 -17.74 -12.99 38.35
C SER A 384 -17.02 -14.24 38.88
N LYS A 385 -16.22 -14.91 38.04
CA LYS A 385 -15.52 -16.15 38.40
C LYS A 385 -14.12 -16.21 37.81
N ALA A 386 -13.17 -16.71 38.60
CA ALA A 386 -11.91 -17.22 38.06
C ALA A 386 -12.22 -18.47 37.22
N THR A 387 -11.75 -18.50 35.99
CA THR A 387 -12.08 -19.52 34.99
C THR A 387 -10.92 -19.62 34.01
N ARG A 388 -10.68 -20.81 33.48
CA ARG A 388 -9.75 -21.02 32.37
C ARG A 388 -10.53 -21.17 31.08
N MET A 389 -10.12 -20.46 30.03
CA MET A 389 -10.67 -20.62 28.68
C MET A 389 -9.58 -20.95 27.69
N ILE A 390 -9.83 -21.93 26.83
CA ILE A 390 -8.86 -22.36 25.81
C ILE A 390 -9.48 -22.33 24.41
N PHE A 391 -8.62 -22.10 23.42
CA PHE A 391 -8.97 -22.31 22.02
C PHE A 391 -9.22 -23.81 21.78
N ALA A 392 -10.35 -24.13 21.15
CA ALA A 392 -10.78 -25.50 20.88
C ALA A 392 -11.00 -25.77 19.38
N GLY A 393 -10.83 -24.77 18.50
CA GLY A 393 -10.91 -24.92 17.05
C GLY A 393 -11.66 -23.77 16.36
N GLY A 394 -12.21 -24.05 15.18
CA GLY A 394 -12.98 -23.07 14.41
C GLY A 394 -12.13 -22.04 13.67
N ALA A 395 -12.67 -20.84 13.49
CA ALA A 395 -11.99 -19.76 12.80
C ALA A 395 -10.78 -19.25 13.59
N VAL A 396 -9.71 -18.95 12.86
CA VAL A 396 -8.46 -18.37 13.38
C VAL A 396 -8.26 -17.02 12.73
N TYR A 397 -7.79 -16.04 13.50
CA TYR A 397 -7.49 -14.71 12.99
C TYR A 397 -5.99 -14.42 13.05
N GLY A 398 -5.52 -13.57 12.14
CA GLY A 398 -4.21 -12.94 12.23
C GLY A 398 -4.27 -11.71 13.14
N GLU A 399 -3.12 -11.16 13.45
CA GLU A 399 -3.08 -9.88 14.15
C GLU A 399 -3.54 -8.75 13.23
N TRP A 400 -4.17 -7.76 13.84
CA TRP A 400 -4.36 -6.48 13.17
C TRP A 400 -3.00 -5.86 12.88
N THR A 401 -2.84 -5.36 11.65
CA THR A 401 -1.77 -4.41 11.34
C THR A 401 -1.94 -3.14 12.16
N SER A 402 -0.92 -2.29 12.17
CA SER A 402 -1.08 -0.89 12.57
C SER A 402 -2.19 -0.22 11.75
N GLU A 403 -2.75 0.85 12.31
CA GLU A 403 -3.67 1.72 11.60
C GLU A 403 -2.92 2.73 10.76
N PHE A 404 -3.33 2.87 9.51
CA PHE A 404 -2.73 3.77 8.54
C PHE A 404 -3.75 4.76 8.02
N ILE A 405 -3.36 6.03 7.91
CA ILE A 405 -4.20 7.07 7.31
C ILE A 405 -4.18 6.88 5.79
N ALA A 406 -5.36 6.84 5.16
CA ALA A 406 -5.46 6.64 3.71
C ALA A 406 -5.41 7.95 2.92
N THR A 407 -5.56 9.12 3.53
CA THR A 407 -5.58 10.44 2.88
C THR A 407 -4.34 11.26 3.23
N PRO A 408 -3.94 12.25 2.40
CA PRO A 408 -2.95 13.24 2.82
C PRO A 408 -3.54 14.19 3.87
N ASP A 409 -2.64 14.85 4.60
CA ASP A 409 -3.00 15.78 5.67
C ASP A 409 -4.03 16.83 5.22
N GLY A 410 -5.05 17.03 6.06
CA GLY A 410 -6.10 18.03 5.83
C GLY A 410 -7.16 17.67 4.78
N SER A 411 -7.13 16.45 4.23
CA SER A 411 -8.11 16.00 3.23
C SER A 411 -8.99 14.85 3.73
N GLN A 412 -10.20 14.77 3.19
CA GLN A 412 -11.16 13.70 3.44
C GLN A 412 -11.50 12.96 2.15
N THR A 413 -11.97 11.72 2.29
CA THR A 413 -12.47 10.91 1.18
C THR A 413 -13.76 10.20 1.54
N SER A 414 -14.55 9.88 0.52
CA SER A 414 -15.69 8.95 0.58
C SER A 414 -15.43 7.63 -0.16
N ILE A 415 -14.25 7.46 -0.75
CA ILE A 415 -13.90 6.27 -1.52
C ILE A 415 -12.46 5.86 -1.21
N VAL A 416 -12.27 4.59 -0.88
CA VAL A 416 -10.97 3.97 -0.67
C VAL A 416 -10.80 2.75 -1.56
N GLU A 417 -9.55 2.42 -1.88
CA GLU A 417 -9.17 1.18 -2.55
C GLU A 417 -8.18 0.40 -1.70
N LEU A 418 -8.42 -0.91 -1.63
CA LEU A 418 -7.66 -1.86 -0.84
C LEU A 418 -7.14 -2.95 -1.77
N ASP A 419 -5.82 -3.10 -1.84
CA ASP A 419 -5.22 -4.13 -2.69
C ASP A 419 -4.79 -5.35 -1.87
N SER A 420 -5.30 -6.52 -2.21
CA SER A 420 -4.81 -7.82 -1.71
C SER A 420 -3.94 -8.48 -2.77
N PHE A 421 -2.80 -9.03 -2.38
CA PHE A 421 -1.85 -9.65 -3.31
C PHE A 421 -1.33 -10.98 -2.79
N PHE A 422 -1.27 -11.97 -3.68
CA PHE A 422 -0.78 -13.31 -3.43
C PHE A 422 0.48 -13.54 -4.28
N PRO A 423 1.68 -13.21 -3.76
CA PRO A 423 2.94 -13.19 -4.52
C PRO A 423 3.43 -14.58 -4.95
N ARG A 424 2.81 -15.65 -4.46
CA ARG A 424 3.12 -17.02 -4.84
C ARG A 424 1.91 -17.74 -5.41
N GLY A 425 0.85 -17.02 -5.75
CA GLY A 425 -0.44 -17.61 -6.05
C GLY A 425 -1.19 -18.08 -4.81
N LEU A 426 -2.30 -18.78 -5.05
CA LEU A 426 -3.23 -19.29 -4.06
C LEU A 426 -3.68 -20.69 -4.51
N CYS A 427 -3.22 -21.74 -3.83
CA CYS A 427 -3.59 -23.14 -4.13
C CYS A 427 -3.15 -24.13 -3.06
N PHE A 428 -3.68 -25.34 -3.14
CA PHE A 428 -3.13 -26.56 -2.53
C PHE A 428 -2.47 -27.41 -3.62
N LEU A 429 -1.23 -27.84 -3.42
CA LEU A 429 -0.48 -28.73 -4.32
C LEU A 429 -0.53 -30.15 -3.76
N THR A 430 -1.25 -31.03 -4.45
CA THR A 430 -1.34 -32.44 -4.08
C THR A 430 0.00 -33.16 -4.29
N ASP A 431 0.20 -34.32 -3.66
CA ASP A 431 1.37 -35.17 -3.90
C ASP A 431 1.50 -35.65 -5.35
N SER A 432 0.40 -35.63 -6.10
CA SER A 432 0.36 -35.97 -7.53
C SER A 432 0.75 -34.80 -8.45
N GLY A 433 0.96 -33.61 -7.90
CA GLY A 433 1.26 -32.39 -8.65
C GLY A 433 0.03 -31.64 -9.17
N GLU A 434 -1.19 -32.12 -8.88
CA GLU A 434 -2.43 -31.42 -9.20
C GLU A 434 -2.66 -30.23 -8.27
N LEU A 435 -3.22 -29.14 -8.83
CA LEU A 435 -3.58 -27.93 -8.11
C LEU A 435 -5.06 -27.98 -7.69
N GLU A 436 -5.30 -27.83 -6.39
CA GLU A 436 -6.63 -27.73 -5.81
C GLU A 436 -6.89 -26.32 -5.27
N SER A 437 -8.19 -25.99 -5.17
CA SER A 437 -8.62 -24.68 -4.69
C SER A 437 -8.27 -24.48 -3.23
N HIS A 438 -7.58 -23.39 -2.92
CA HIS A 438 -7.34 -22.94 -1.55
C HIS A 438 -7.98 -21.57 -1.32
N THR A 439 -8.39 -21.30 -0.08
CA THR A 439 -9.17 -20.10 0.26
C THR A 439 -8.53 -19.33 1.39
N VAL A 440 -8.35 -18.02 1.20
CA VAL A 440 -7.87 -17.08 2.21
C VAL A 440 -8.85 -15.94 2.32
N SER A 441 -9.15 -15.53 3.55
CA SER A 441 -9.98 -14.35 3.80
C SER A 441 -9.16 -13.23 4.44
N VAL A 442 -9.52 -11.98 4.16
CA VAL A 442 -8.89 -10.77 4.71
C VAL A 442 -9.98 -9.87 5.25
N GLU A 443 -9.74 -9.31 6.44
CA GLU A 443 -10.57 -8.27 7.01
C GLU A 443 -9.84 -6.93 6.98
N TYR A 444 -10.57 -5.90 6.60
CA TYR A 444 -10.15 -4.51 6.70
C TYR A 444 -11.10 -3.77 7.62
N GLN A 445 -10.56 -3.12 8.64
CA GLN A 445 -11.35 -2.25 9.49
C GLN A 445 -11.03 -0.79 9.18
N ILE A 446 -12.08 -0.01 8.96
CA ILE A 446 -12.01 1.42 8.63
C ILE A 446 -12.75 2.21 9.69
N ARG A 447 -12.12 3.25 10.24
CA ARG A 447 -12.74 4.20 11.16
C ARG A 447 -12.28 5.62 10.87
N ASP A 448 -12.98 6.61 11.42
CA ASP A 448 -12.53 8.00 11.37
C ASP A 448 -11.32 8.21 12.30
N ALA A 449 -10.33 8.96 11.82
CA ALA A 449 -9.20 9.45 12.61
C ALA A 449 -9.64 10.32 13.80
N ALA A 450 -10.79 11.00 13.69
CA ALA A 450 -11.40 11.73 14.79
C ALA A 450 -11.94 10.82 15.92
N GLY A 451 -12.01 9.51 15.69
CA GLY A 451 -12.57 8.52 16.61
C GLY A 451 -13.98 8.07 16.21
N GLY A 452 -14.48 7.02 16.87
CA GLY A 452 -15.76 6.38 16.56
C GLY A 452 -15.62 4.89 16.25
N PRO A 453 -16.74 4.17 16.09
CA PRO A 453 -16.72 2.74 15.81
C PRO A 453 -16.14 2.47 14.42
N GLY A 454 -15.30 1.44 14.33
CA GLY A 454 -14.79 0.95 13.05
C GLY A 454 -15.80 0.03 12.35
N VAL A 455 -15.85 0.10 11.02
CA VAL A 455 -16.60 -0.82 10.17
C VAL A 455 -15.63 -1.83 9.57
N THR A 456 -15.94 -3.12 9.73
CA THR A 456 -15.12 -4.22 9.19
C THR A 456 -15.70 -4.71 7.87
N TYR A 457 -14.85 -4.78 6.86
CA TYR A 457 -15.12 -5.36 5.55
C TYR A 457 -14.32 -6.66 5.40
N ARG A 458 -14.99 -7.75 5.03
CA ARG A 458 -14.36 -9.06 4.83
C ARG A 458 -14.39 -9.44 3.36
N TYR A 459 -13.24 -9.81 2.81
CA TYR A 459 -13.09 -10.34 1.47
C TYR A 459 -12.53 -11.76 1.52
N THR A 460 -13.04 -12.64 0.67
CA THR A 460 -12.64 -14.04 0.60
C THR A 460 -12.17 -14.34 -0.81
N TYR A 461 -10.92 -14.80 -0.92
CA TYR A 461 -10.28 -15.15 -2.17
C TYR A 461 -10.11 -16.66 -2.24
N SER A 462 -10.49 -17.27 -3.37
CA SER A 462 -10.34 -18.70 -3.62
C SER A 462 -9.79 -18.94 -5.01
N ASP A 463 -8.73 -19.73 -5.12
CA ASP A 463 -8.09 -20.02 -6.40
C ASP A 463 -7.29 -21.34 -6.36
N ALA A 464 -6.88 -21.81 -7.53
CA ALA A 464 -6.04 -22.99 -7.74
C ALA A 464 -4.88 -22.65 -8.70
N THR A 465 -4.06 -21.67 -8.30
CA THR A 465 -2.97 -21.13 -9.13
C THR A 465 -1.67 -20.95 -8.36
N VAL A 466 -0.54 -21.26 -9.00
CA VAL A 466 0.81 -20.90 -8.52
C VAL A 466 1.31 -19.56 -9.07
N ASP A 467 0.62 -19.01 -10.07
CA ASP A 467 0.93 -17.68 -10.61
C ASP A 467 0.49 -16.61 -9.62
N GLN A 468 1.24 -15.51 -9.58
CA GLN A 468 0.89 -14.34 -8.76
C GLN A 468 -0.49 -13.81 -9.14
N ILE A 469 -1.28 -13.48 -8.12
CA ILE A 469 -2.60 -12.87 -8.31
C ILE A 469 -2.80 -11.67 -7.38
N GLY A 470 -3.59 -10.70 -7.82
CA GLY A 470 -3.91 -9.51 -7.04
C GLY A 470 -5.33 -9.02 -7.27
N PHE A 471 -5.89 -8.34 -6.28
CA PHE A 471 -7.27 -7.88 -6.25
C PHE A 471 -7.29 -6.44 -5.74
N THR A 472 -8.10 -5.57 -6.35
CA THR A 472 -8.35 -4.21 -5.88
C THR A 472 -9.82 -4.08 -5.54
N GLU A 473 -10.11 -3.88 -4.25
CA GLU A 473 -11.46 -3.68 -3.75
C GLU A 473 -11.72 -2.19 -3.54
N GLN A 474 -12.72 -1.64 -4.24
CA GLN A 474 -13.13 -0.24 -4.11
C GLN A 474 -14.34 -0.14 -3.18
N ILE A 475 -14.22 0.65 -2.13
CA ILE A 475 -15.24 0.77 -1.08
C ILE A 475 -15.72 2.21 -1.00
N SER A 476 -17.04 2.38 -1.02
CA SER A 476 -17.66 3.66 -0.65
C SER A 476 -17.86 3.73 0.86
N ILE A 477 -17.38 4.80 1.47
CA ILE A 477 -17.46 5.09 2.90
C ILE A 477 -18.08 6.47 3.11
N ALA A 478 -18.53 6.76 4.33
CA ALA A 478 -18.88 8.12 4.71
C ALA A 478 -17.66 9.05 4.55
N SER A 479 -17.87 10.32 4.20
CA SER A 479 -16.78 11.28 4.06
C SER A 479 -16.03 11.45 5.39
N MET A 480 -14.76 11.05 5.45
CA MET A 480 -13.95 11.08 6.66
C MET A 480 -12.45 11.12 6.36
N VAL A 481 -11.61 11.20 7.40
CA VAL A 481 -10.17 10.87 7.36
C VAL A 481 -10.01 9.41 7.78
N PRO A 482 -9.92 8.45 6.84
CA PRO A 482 -9.97 7.03 7.18
C PRO A 482 -8.65 6.53 7.78
N LEU A 483 -8.71 5.98 8.98
CA LEU A 483 -7.72 5.06 9.54
C LEU A 483 -8.11 3.63 9.15
N VAL A 484 -7.18 2.92 8.50
CA VAL A 484 -7.39 1.57 7.99
C VAL A 484 -6.37 0.62 8.58
N ARG A 485 -6.84 -0.54 9.06
CA ARG A 485 -6.00 -1.68 9.43
C ARG A 485 -6.53 -2.95 8.78
N ALA A 486 -5.66 -3.93 8.57
CA ALA A 486 -6.01 -5.20 7.96
C ALA A 486 -5.60 -6.38 8.84
N ARG A 487 -6.22 -7.53 8.65
CA ARG A 487 -5.75 -8.82 9.16
C ARG A 487 -6.21 -9.96 8.28
N ARG A 488 -5.49 -11.07 8.33
CA ARG A 488 -5.93 -12.33 7.71
C ARG A 488 -6.98 -13.03 8.56
N VAL A 489 -7.88 -13.77 7.92
CA VAL A 489 -8.78 -14.75 8.52
C VAL A 489 -8.46 -16.13 7.94
N GLY A 490 -8.35 -17.12 8.82
CA GLY A 490 -7.83 -18.45 8.56
C GLY A 490 -6.35 -18.56 8.91
N ALA A 491 -5.95 -19.68 9.51
CA ALA A 491 -4.55 -19.95 9.80
C ALA A 491 -3.73 -19.94 8.51
N GLN A 492 -2.58 -19.28 8.53
CA GLN A 492 -1.56 -19.47 7.51
C GLN A 492 -1.01 -20.89 7.63
N SER A 493 -0.93 -21.59 6.50
CA SER A 493 -0.44 -22.95 6.48
C SER A 493 1.07 -23.01 6.76
N THR A 494 1.49 -24.04 7.49
CA THR A 494 2.91 -24.41 7.64
C THR A 494 3.34 -25.49 6.64
N SER A 495 2.41 -26.03 5.86
CA SER A 495 2.69 -27.05 4.84
C SER A 495 3.32 -26.42 3.60
N THR A 496 4.38 -27.04 3.09
CA THR A 496 5.02 -26.65 1.83
C THR A 496 4.13 -26.90 0.60
N GLN A 497 3.06 -27.68 0.76
CA GLN A 497 2.06 -27.95 -0.28
C GLN A 497 1.06 -26.80 -0.46
N ILE A 498 0.96 -25.88 0.50
CA ILE A 498 -0.03 -24.79 0.44
C ILE A 498 0.67 -23.49 0.07
N GLN A 499 0.10 -22.81 -0.92
CA GLN A 499 0.46 -21.45 -1.27
C GLN A 499 -0.68 -20.54 -0.85
N ASP A 500 -0.45 -19.74 0.18
CA ASP A 500 -1.48 -18.91 0.78
C ASP A 500 -0.92 -17.58 1.32
N ILE A 501 0.32 -17.22 0.98
CA ILE A 501 0.92 -15.96 1.42
C ILE A 501 0.05 -14.82 0.88
N CYS A 502 -0.48 -14.00 1.79
CA CYS A 502 -1.35 -12.88 1.48
C CYS A 502 -0.70 -11.59 1.96
N GLN A 503 -0.73 -10.56 1.11
CA GLN A 503 -0.14 -9.27 1.40
C GLN A 503 -1.18 -8.16 1.19
N TRP A 504 -1.19 -7.20 2.10
CA TRP A 504 -1.83 -5.91 1.87
C TRP A 504 -0.90 -5.07 0.99
N TYR A 505 -1.23 -4.99 -0.29
CA TYR A 505 -0.36 -4.47 -1.34
C TYR A 505 -0.47 -2.96 -1.54
N GLY A 506 -1.59 -2.36 -1.16
CA GLY A 506 -1.83 -0.94 -1.35
C GLY A 506 -3.07 -0.45 -0.62
N LEU A 507 -2.96 0.79 -0.13
CA LEU A 507 -4.08 1.56 0.39
C LEU A 507 -4.16 2.87 -0.39
N LYS A 508 -5.30 3.15 -1.00
CA LYS A 508 -5.51 4.38 -1.76
C LYS A 508 -6.80 5.09 -1.34
N ALA A 509 -6.80 6.41 -1.45
CA ALA A 509 -7.99 7.25 -1.26
C ALA A 509 -8.22 8.10 -2.50
N ARG A 510 -9.49 8.21 -2.91
CA ARG A 510 -9.89 9.12 -3.97
C ARG A 510 -10.05 10.54 -3.43
N LEU A 511 -9.39 11.50 -4.07
CA LEU A 511 -9.52 12.92 -3.78
C LEU A 511 -10.49 13.60 -4.77
N PRO A 512 -10.98 14.81 -4.49
CA PRO A 512 -11.82 15.56 -5.42
C PRO A 512 -11.14 15.75 -6.79
N ASP A 513 -11.90 15.51 -7.85
CA ASP A 513 -11.39 15.55 -9.23
C ASP A 513 -11.33 16.99 -9.79
N HIS A 514 -10.46 17.20 -10.78
CA HIS A 514 -10.54 18.35 -11.68
C HIS A 514 -11.23 17.92 -12.99
N LEU A 515 -12.38 18.53 -13.30
CA LEU A 515 -13.22 18.10 -14.42
C LEU A 515 -12.84 18.72 -15.78
N SER A 516 -11.90 19.67 -15.81
CA SER A 516 -11.42 20.31 -17.05
C SER A 516 -10.19 21.18 -16.78
N TYR A 517 -9.34 21.37 -17.79
CA TYR A 517 -8.27 22.36 -17.79
C TYR A 517 -8.54 23.45 -18.84
N PRO A 518 -8.92 24.69 -18.46
CA PRO A 518 -9.42 25.70 -19.41
C PRO A 518 -8.41 26.16 -20.47
N GLN A 519 -7.11 26.10 -20.15
CA GLN A 519 -6.05 26.66 -21.00
C GLN A 519 -5.04 25.63 -21.48
N TRP A 520 -5.14 24.37 -21.07
CA TRP A 520 -4.09 23.37 -21.30
C TRP A 520 -4.59 22.22 -22.14
N THR A 521 -3.73 21.73 -23.03
CA THR A 521 -3.91 20.43 -23.66
C THR A 521 -3.37 19.37 -22.71
N THR A 522 -4.13 18.30 -22.53
CA THR A 522 -3.82 17.22 -21.59
C THR A 522 -3.92 15.86 -22.26
N LEU A 523 -3.28 14.87 -21.65
CA LEU A 523 -3.19 13.50 -22.14
C LEU A 523 -3.69 12.55 -21.05
N SER A 524 -4.73 11.79 -21.35
CA SER A 524 -5.17 10.63 -20.58
C SER A 524 -4.42 9.39 -21.05
N VAL A 525 -3.90 8.61 -20.10
CA VAL A 525 -3.20 7.36 -20.38
C VAL A 525 -3.77 6.24 -19.52
N SER A 526 -4.06 5.11 -20.15
CA SER A 526 -4.35 3.84 -19.49
C SER A 526 -3.58 2.72 -20.17
N MET A 527 -2.86 1.90 -19.42
CA MET A 527 -2.13 0.76 -19.99
C MET A 527 -2.08 -0.42 -19.04
N ARG A 528 -2.05 -1.62 -19.58
CA ARG A 528 -1.88 -2.86 -18.83
C ARG A 528 -0.41 -3.03 -18.43
N SER A 529 -0.17 -3.13 -17.13
CA SER A 529 1.12 -3.44 -16.51
C SER A 529 1.37 -4.95 -16.54
N GLY A 530 2.52 -5.36 -17.09
CA GLY A 530 2.95 -6.76 -17.22
C GLY A 530 2.56 -7.41 -18.56
N GLY A 531 3.55 -7.66 -19.45
CA GLY A 531 3.35 -8.27 -20.77
C GLY A 531 4.42 -7.87 -21.80
N LYS A 532 4.02 -7.73 -23.08
CA LYS A 532 4.88 -7.28 -24.22
C LYS A 532 5.50 -5.89 -24.03
N ILE A 533 5.04 -5.14 -23.02
CA ILE A 533 5.60 -3.88 -22.60
C ILE A 533 6.57 -4.21 -21.46
N ALA A 534 7.87 -4.31 -21.79
CA ALA A 534 8.90 -4.63 -20.81
C ALA A 534 8.99 -3.53 -19.74
N SER A 535 9.44 -3.89 -18.53
CA SER A 535 9.65 -2.97 -17.40
C SER A 535 10.57 -1.79 -17.70
N GLN A 536 11.36 -1.85 -18.78
CA GLN A 536 12.17 -0.74 -19.27
C GLN A 536 11.45 0.16 -20.30
N SER A 537 10.40 -0.32 -20.97
CA SER A 537 9.68 0.40 -22.04
C SER A 537 8.54 1.30 -21.52
N GLU A 538 7.94 0.97 -20.37
CA GLU A 538 6.93 1.83 -19.70
C GLU A 538 7.47 3.21 -19.26
N ASN A 539 8.81 3.38 -19.24
CA ASN A 539 9.49 4.57 -18.71
C ASN A 539 9.48 5.80 -19.63
N GLN A 540 8.79 5.80 -20.78
CA GLN A 540 8.94 6.86 -21.79
C GLN A 540 7.65 7.16 -22.55
N VAL A 541 6.54 7.49 -21.87
CA VAL A 541 5.39 8.09 -22.57
C VAL A 541 5.81 9.45 -23.11
N ASN A 542 5.76 9.58 -24.42
CA ASN A 542 6.13 10.79 -25.13
C ASN A 542 5.19 11.04 -26.28
N LEU A 543 5.19 12.29 -26.75
CA LEU A 543 4.41 12.69 -27.90
C LEU A 543 5.16 13.68 -28.77
N ILE A 544 4.80 13.78 -30.05
CA ILE A 544 5.20 14.89 -30.90
C ILE A 544 3.97 15.77 -31.11
N ALA A 545 4.05 17.01 -30.65
CA ALA A 545 2.97 17.99 -30.77
C ALA A 545 3.36 19.08 -31.74
N THR A 546 2.41 19.53 -32.56
CA THR A 546 2.51 20.75 -33.37
C THR A 546 1.59 21.83 -32.81
N ARG A 547 2.12 23.02 -32.54
CA ARG A 547 1.36 24.13 -31.99
C ARG A 547 0.30 24.62 -32.99
N ILE A 548 -0.93 24.86 -32.53
CA ILE A 548 -2.01 25.43 -33.33
C ILE A 548 -2.10 26.93 -33.05
N LEU A 549 -1.84 27.77 -34.07
CA LEU A 549 -1.89 29.23 -33.98
C LEU A 549 -2.39 29.86 -35.29
N PRO A 550 -2.98 31.07 -35.23
CA PRO A 550 -3.18 31.91 -36.41
C PRO A 550 -1.85 32.16 -37.13
N THR A 551 -1.85 32.05 -38.46
CA THR A 551 -0.67 32.33 -39.30
C THR A 551 -0.86 33.59 -40.11
N LEU A 552 0.24 34.32 -40.37
CA LEU A 552 0.21 35.54 -41.16
C LEU A 552 -0.04 35.22 -42.63
N LEU A 553 -1.00 35.89 -43.25
CA LEU A 553 -1.35 35.76 -44.66
C LEU A 553 -0.63 36.83 -45.50
N ALA A 554 -0.56 36.61 -46.81
CA ALA A 554 0.15 37.51 -47.73
C ALA A 554 -0.45 38.92 -47.81
N ASP A 555 -1.70 39.10 -47.38
CA ASP A 555 -2.41 40.38 -47.34
C ASP A 555 -2.25 41.13 -46.00
N GLY A 556 -1.45 40.60 -45.06
CA GLY A 556 -1.25 41.18 -43.73
C GLY A 556 -2.28 40.76 -42.68
N SER A 557 -3.30 40.01 -43.08
CA SER A 557 -4.30 39.46 -42.14
C SER A 557 -3.84 38.16 -41.48
N TRP A 558 -4.56 37.71 -40.46
CA TRP A 558 -4.28 36.46 -39.74
C TRP A 558 -5.33 35.41 -40.05
N SER A 559 -4.89 34.18 -40.30
CA SER A 559 -5.78 33.05 -40.55
C SER A 559 -6.52 32.58 -39.29
N SER A 560 -7.49 31.68 -39.44
CA SER A 560 -7.96 30.86 -38.32
C SER A 560 -6.82 29.98 -37.79
N PRO A 561 -6.82 29.58 -36.50
CA PRO A 561 -5.76 28.77 -35.93
C PRO A 561 -5.57 27.45 -36.70
N ILE A 562 -4.34 27.20 -37.14
CA ILE A 562 -3.92 25.96 -37.82
C ILE A 562 -2.60 25.43 -37.22
N PRO A 563 -2.29 24.13 -37.37
CA PRO A 563 -0.99 23.59 -36.98
C PRO A 563 0.12 24.32 -37.73
N THR A 564 1.09 24.90 -37.01
CA THR A 564 2.11 25.76 -37.61
C THR A 564 3.45 25.68 -36.90
N ARG A 565 4.53 25.90 -37.67
CA ARG A 565 5.93 26.02 -37.21
C ARG A 565 6.48 27.42 -37.49
N ASP A 566 5.58 28.38 -37.72
CA ASP A 566 5.92 29.72 -38.18
C ASP A 566 6.44 30.60 -37.04
N ILE A 567 7.58 31.24 -37.31
CA ILE A 567 8.23 32.19 -36.39
C ILE A 567 7.28 33.34 -36.02
N THR A 568 6.64 33.96 -37.00
CA THR A 568 5.74 35.11 -36.76
C THR A 568 4.47 34.73 -36.01
N ALA A 569 3.94 33.52 -36.23
CA ALA A 569 2.76 33.03 -35.52
C ALA A 569 3.05 32.89 -34.02
N PHE A 570 4.18 32.27 -33.68
CA PHE A 570 4.59 32.14 -32.28
C PHE A 570 4.98 33.49 -31.65
N ALA A 571 5.69 34.35 -32.39
CA ALA A 571 6.05 35.68 -31.90
C ALA A 571 4.81 36.54 -31.59
N ARG A 572 3.79 36.52 -32.46
CA ARG A 572 2.51 37.17 -32.18
C ARG A 572 1.84 36.57 -30.94
N TYR A 573 1.82 35.25 -30.82
CA TYR A 573 1.26 34.59 -29.63
C TYR A 573 1.92 35.08 -28.33
N VAL A 574 3.26 35.14 -28.28
CA VAL A 574 4.02 35.64 -27.12
C VAL A 574 3.63 37.07 -26.79
N LEU A 575 3.49 37.94 -27.80
CA LEU A 575 3.07 39.34 -27.62
C LEU A 575 1.65 39.45 -27.05
N HIS A 576 0.70 38.68 -27.61
CA HIS A 576 -0.69 38.67 -27.13
C HIS A 576 -0.80 38.12 -25.71
N SER A 577 -0.02 37.10 -25.35
CA SER A 577 0.03 36.55 -23.99
C SER A 577 0.50 37.57 -22.95
N SER A 578 1.17 38.64 -23.41
CA SER A 578 1.65 39.77 -22.59
C SER A 578 0.81 41.04 -22.78
N ASN A 579 -0.42 40.91 -23.26
CA ASN A 579 -1.37 42.00 -23.50
C ASN A 579 -0.86 43.06 -24.52
N VAL A 580 0.05 42.70 -25.42
CA VAL A 580 0.47 43.58 -26.52
C VAL A 580 -0.48 43.39 -27.71
N PRO A 581 -1.26 44.43 -28.10
CA PRO A 581 -2.18 44.33 -29.23
C PRO A 581 -1.44 44.38 -30.57
N ASP A 582 -2.10 43.91 -31.63
CA ASP A 582 -1.55 43.93 -33.00
C ASP A 582 -1.20 45.34 -33.50
N SER A 583 -1.85 46.39 -32.97
CA SER A 583 -1.54 47.79 -33.30
C SER A 583 -0.12 48.22 -32.93
N ASN A 584 0.54 47.47 -32.03
CA ASN A 584 1.89 47.75 -31.56
C ASN A 584 2.94 46.87 -32.25
N ILE A 585 2.54 46.11 -33.27
CA ILE A 585 3.40 45.24 -34.07
C ILE A 585 3.62 45.91 -35.43
N ASP A 586 4.88 45.99 -35.88
CA ASP A 586 5.20 46.43 -37.24
C ASP A 586 4.83 45.32 -38.24
N VAL A 587 3.60 45.39 -38.75
CA VAL A 587 3.02 44.39 -39.65
C VAL A 587 3.80 44.30 -40.97
N ASP A 588 4.32 45.41 -41.48
CA ASP A 588 5.11 45.44 -42.72
C ASP A 588 6.45 44.68 -42.54
N ALA A 589 7.11 44.89 -41.41
CA ALA A 589 8.32 44.13 -41.06
C ALA A 589 8.02 42.63 -40.87
N PHE A 590 6.91 42.29 -40.21
CA PHE A 590 6.45 40.91 -40.05
C PHE A 590 6.16 40.26 -41.40
N LEU A 591 5.46 40.92 -42.31
CA LEU A 591 5.14 40.42 -43.65
C LEU A 591 6.39 40.16 -44.48
N ARG A 592 7.29 41.14 -44.54
CA ARG A 592 8.55 41.03 -45.29
C ARG A 592 9.37 39.84 -44.83
N LEU A 593 9.59 39.71 -43.52
CA LEU A 593 10.40 38.62 -42.98
C LEU A 593 9.68 37.28 -42.97
N HIS A 594 8.35 37.26 -42.76
CA HIS A 594 7.57 36.02 -42.87
C HIS A 594 7.70 35.39 -44.25
N ALA A 595 7.52 36.18 -45.31
CA ALA A 595 7.67 35.70 -46.69
C ALA A 595 9.08 35.15 -46.94
N LEU A 596 10.11 35.83 -46.44
CA LEU A 596 11.50 35.38 -46.54
C LEU A 596 11.74 34.06 -45.79
N TRP A 597 11.31 33.97 -44.54
CA TRP A 597 11.46 32.77 -43.70
C TRP A 597 10.72 31.57 -44.29
N LYS A 598 9.48 31.78 -44.77
CA LYS A 598 8.72 30.76 -45.49
C LYS A 598 9.44 30.26 -46.75
N ALA A 599 9.97 31.17 -47.57
CA ALA A 599 10.67 30.81 -48.80
C ALA A 599 11.96 30.00 -48.54
N ARG A 600 12.63 30.23 -47.40
CA ARG A 600 13.84 29.50 -46.99
C ARG A 600 13.54 28.21 -46.23
N GLY A 601 12.32 28.01 -45.76
CA GLY A 601 11.95 26.90 -44.89
C GLY A 601 12.39 27.07 -43.44
N ASP A 602 12.60 28.31 -42.98
CA ASP A 602 12.97 28.59 -41.59
C ASP A 602 11.76 28.31 -40.67
N THR A 603 11.96 27.54 -39.59
CA THR A 603 10.91 27.12 -38.64
C THR A 603 11.33 27.33 -37.19
N LEU A 604 10.38 27.56 -36.30
CA LEU A 604 10.62 27.62 -34.85
C LEU A 604 10.07 26.36 -34.16
N ASP A 605 10.96 25.43 -33.82
CA ASP A 605 10.63 24.29 -32.96
C ASP A 605 11.42 24.44 -31.66
N HIS A 606 10.73 24.83 -30.59
CA HIS A 606 11.37 25.08 -29.31
C HIS A 606 10.41 24.86 -28.15
N VAL A 607 10.97 24.53 -26.99
CA VAL A 607 10.23 24.43 -25.73
C VAL A 607 10.72 25.55 -24.83
N PHE A 608 9.81 26.47 -24.51
CA PHE A 608 10.06 27.58 -23.62
C PHE A 608 9.70 27.17 -22.19
N ASP A 609 10.68 27.18 -21.30
CA ASP A 609 10.47 27.07 -19.84
C ASP A 609 10.26 28.48 -19.25
N ALA A 610 10.72 28.72 -18.02
CA ALA A 610 10.71 30.05 -17.42
C ALA A 610 11.56 31.03 -18.24
N THR A 611 10.91 31.94 -18.98
CA THR A 611 11.58 32.94 -19.82
C THR A 611 10.85 34.28 -19.79
N THR A 612 11.53 35.34 -20.18
CA THR A 612 10.91 36.65 -20.40
C THR A 612 10.40 36.80 -21.84
N VAL A 613 9.42 37.68 -22.05
CA VAL A 613 8.87 38.02 -23.38
C VAL A 613 9.99 38.39 -24.36
N LYS A 614 10.96 39.19 -23.91
CA LYS A 614 12.09 39.63 -24.74
C LYS A 614 12.97 38.45 -25.17
N GLU A 615 13.29 37.55 -24.26
CA GLU A 615 14.09 36.35 -24.55
C GLU A 615 13.34 35.39 -25.47
N ALA A 616 12.05 35.18 -25.22
CA ALA A 616 11.20 34.34 -26.09
C ALA A 616 11.16 34.87 -27.53
N LEU A 617 11.00 36.19 -27.70
CA LEU A 617 11.04 36.85 -29.01
C LEU A 617 12.43 36.80 -29.65
N ALA A 618 13.50 36.94 -28.87
CA ALA A 618 14.86 36.83 -29.38
C ALA A 618 15.15 35.41 -29.90
N VAL A 619 14.69 34.37 -29.20
CA VAL A 619 14.78 32.97 -29.66
C VAL A 619 13.92 32.77 -30.92
N ALA A 620 12.68 33.26 -30.91
CA ALA A 620 11.77 33.13 -32.04
C ALA A 620 12.34 33.77 -33.31
N PHE A 621 12.74 35.04 -33.25
CA PHE A 621 13.31 35.75 -34.39
C PHE A 621 14.71 35.24 -34.76
N GLY A 622 15.50 34.80 -33.78
CA GLY A 622 16.81 34.20 -33.98
C GLY A 622 16.76 32.94 -34.86
N ALA A 623 15.68 32.15 -34.78
CA ALA A 623 15.46 31.00 -35.67
C ALA A 623 15.43 31.41 -37.17
N GLY A 624 15.03 32.66 -37.46
CA GLY A 624 15.03 33.24 -38.80
C GLY A 624 16.23 34.14 -39.11
N LEU A 625 17.28 34.11 -38.29
CA LEU A 625 18.43 35.04 -38.34
C LEU A 625 18.02 36.51 -38.14
N GLY A 626 16.97 36.76 -37.37
CA GLY A 626 16.51 38.10 -36.99
C GLY A 626 16.80 38.44 -35.53
N GLU A 627 16.82 39.72 -35.23
CA GLU A 627 16.98 40.30 -33.89
C GLU A 627 15.71 41.06 -33.49
N PHE A 628 15.31 40.90 -32.23
CA PHE A 628 14.21 41.65 -31.64
C PHE A 628 14.60 43.13 -31.46
N THR A 629 13.82 44.05 -32.05
CA THR A 629 13.99 45.49 -31.88
C THR A 629 12.66 46.15 -31.56
N CYS A 630 12.72 47.26 -30.81
CA CYS A 630 11.61 48.20 -30.68
C CYS A 630 12.03 49.52 -31.36
N GLY A 631 11.29 49.96 -32.38
CA GLY A 631 11.58 51.17 -33.12
C GLY A 631 10.29 51.93 -33.41
N ASP A 632 10.32 53.25 -33.26
CA ASP A 632 9.15 54.12 -33.47
C ASP A 632 7.91 53.73 -32.61
N GLY A 633 8.15 53.07 -31.47
CA GLY A 633 7.10 52.55 -30.58
C GLY A 633 6.47 51.23 -31.02
N LEU A 634 6.92 50.66 -32.14
CA LEU A 634 6.45 49.37 -32.66
C LEU A 634 7.48 48.27 -32.44
N ILE A 635 6.98 47.06 -32.18
CA ILE A 635 7.79 45.85 -32.05
C ILE A 635 8.05 45.28 -33.45
N ARG A 636 9.33 45.09 -33.81
CA ARG A 636 9.73 44.58 -35.13
C ARG A 636 10.96 43.66 -35.08
N PRO A 637 10.96 42.58 -35.87
CA PRO A 637 12.18 41.83 -36.15
C PRO A 637 13.03 42.60 -37.18
N VAL A 638 14.33 42.71 -36.91
CA VAL A 638 15.31 43.26 -37.85
C VAL A 638 16.27 42.15 -38.26
N ARG A 639 16.71 42.13 -39.51
CA ARG A 639 17.66 41.15 -40.01
C ARG A 639 18.62 41.83 -40.97
N GLU A 640 19.92 41.52 -40.86
CA GLU A 640 20.89 41.91 -41.88
C GLU A 640 20.68 41.06 -43.15
N ASP A 641 20.35 41.71 -44.26
CA ASP A 641 20.21 41.08 -45.57
C ASP A 641 21.58 40.95 -46.28
N VAL A 642 21.62 40.17 -47.38
CA VAL A 642 22.83 40.01 -48.19
C VAL A 642 23.27 41.38 -48.71
N ARG A 643 24.45 41.83 -48.27
CA ARG A 643 25.05 43.08 -48.75
C ARG A 643 25.46 42.91 -50.22
N THR A 644 24.75 43.55 -51.13
CA THR A 644 25.06 43.55 -52.57
C THR A 644 26.16 44.52 -52.96
N VAL A 645 26.59 45.38 -52.01
CA VAL A 645 27.66 46.36 -52.19
C VAL A 645 28.61 46.25 -50.99
N VAL A 646 29.91 46.13 -51.27
CA VAL A 646 30.97 46.25 -50.27
C VAL A 646 31.10 47.74 -49.95
N GLU A 647 30.51 48.21 -48.85
CA GLU A 647 30.52 49.63 -48.48
C GLU A 647 31.89 50.14 -47.99
N GLN A 648 32.85 49.26 -47.66
CA GLN A 648 34.18 49.66 -47.23
C GLN A 648 35.29 48.92 -47.98
N SER A 649 36.12 49.68 -48.71
CA SER A 649 37.28 49.19 -49.46
C SER A 649 38.47 48.76 -48.58
N TYR A 650 38.31 48.78 -47.26
CA TYR A 650 39.37 48.48 -46.31
C TYR A 650 39.21 47.05 -45.79
N SER A 651 40.10 46.16 -46.21
CA SER A 651 40.25 44.82 -45.66
C SER A 651 41.66 44.62 -45.11
N PRO A 652 41.91 43.63 -44.23
CA PRO A 652 43.25 43.31 -43.74
C PRO A 652 44.28 43.01 -44.85
N HIS A 653 43.82 42.66 -46.06
CA HIS A 653 44.68 42.47 -47.23
C HIS A 653 45.11 43.78 -47.92
N ASN A 654 44.51 44.93 -47.56
CA ASN A 654 44.60 46.20 -48.28
C ASN A 654 45.26 47.30 -47.44
N THR A 655 45.56 47.03 -46.16
CA THR A 655 46.06 48.03 -45.19
C THR A 655 47.26 47.49 -44.43
N THR A 656 48.39 48.20 -44.47
CA THR A 656 49.67 47.83 -43.83
C THR A 656 49.85 48.36 -42.40
N ARG A 657 48.78 48.91 -41.79
CA ARG A 657 48.78 49.36 -40.38
C ARG A 657 47.47 48.94 -39.70
N PRO A 658 47.49 48.68 -38.38
CA PRO A 658 46.29 48.34 -37.62
C PRO A 658 45.30 49.52 -37.63
N MET A 659 44.03 49.23 -37.94
CA MET A 659 42.97 50.24 -37.91
C MET A 659 42.78 50.74 -36.48
N ARG A 660 42.81 52.06 -36.29
CA ARG A 660 42.43 52.68 -35.02
C ARG A 660 40.90 52.77 -34.96
N ARG A 661 40.37 52.38 -33.80
CA ARG A 661 38.93 52.31 -33.51
C ARG A 661 38.28 53.69 -33.46
#